data_AF-A0A0H5R3Z8-F1
#
_entry.id   AF-A0A0H5R3Z8-F1
#
_cell.length_a   1.000
_cell.length_b   1.000
_cell.length_c   1.000
_cell.angle_alpha   90.00
_cell.angle_beta   90.00
_cell.angle_gamma   90.00
#
_symmetry.space_group_name_H-M   'P 1'
#
loop_
_entity.id
_entity.type
_entity.pdbx_description
1 polymer ?
#
loop_
_entity_poly.entity_id
_entity_poly.type
_entity_poly.pdbx_seq_one_letter_code
_entity_poly.pdbx_strand_id
1 'polypeptide(L)'
;MVGESFAPRTKREALKRSAKGIYERRKRAAVPEARRNDASSPENPRQMALINLRTTLELFGLPTFRVETYMAAHFSAPVDDEAHKQELLTRKTLMNETLKSFVTDNYNMFIHTSKEIEYIESDLSNLHNTLGQYKTAIKRLQDIPITKKDTHAILISKISSGAKNVNSTILIDIIDELNTLIYERKLEQATELVDSSFDRVNTIDATDIQVEDAHAKLTIEKDKLVCVASEMFKSPALKPQERRRYINCIVKLGRMDKALDLFVEQRSSMIRIAQGQIRSTGDLTSYITDVSGVVFSSIGTGWIEFKRIFKNHALNSRFFTWATSELETFGNLVRHQVFRADSSFRTVCQCVHLTVLACKMLEKQGLKFSFMFEKLFLDDLRSAFQTYSITARQIIAKALSTETWEIEQTWIKQPSKIDVADKLSITRSARSLYDVVHQFIQDMRLLIFNPIVFDPTVNDLLPLASTGIRVMFEEYLLNMATVSKSEATTDAQGIAILSNSYFLAEDLFPRIIKQLTQRIPPQRGMTEILNFHDQLMKFYKAQREFFCQKRGEKWISDIIKWNSEAEKWFAPLDSPVDTPSAGFMSFGVYLIQLGVQVNKCLEFEVPRIQSRAVAEVLSQLRSDASWSHVPAKLNPRGYRQLTLDMAFMKMAEGGSGFYQEAVMKYSSEIMLHAKKRLETPIETIDESWADKLIDCLPEKTRLTVAIKVTPNKASEPISRLISPNPSPARGSRAQSTLVIRESGSSRKQK
;
A
#
# COMPACT_ATOMS: atom_id res chain seq x y z
N MET A 1 -55.06 -7.91 19.92
CA MET A 1 -55.46 -9.25 19.47
C MET A 1 -54.20 -10.10 19.33
N VAL A 2 -53.94 -10.94 20.33
CA VAL A 2 -53.66 -12.40 20.26
C VAL A 2 -52.41 -12.71 19.42
N GLY A 3 -51.24 -12.99 20.01
CA GLY A 3 -50.86 -14.26 20.66
C GLY A 3 -49.92 -15.01 19.70
N GLU A 4 -48.84 -15.73 20.04
CA GLU A 4 -48.34 -16.27 21.29
C GLU A 4 -46.81 -16.47 21.25
N SER A 5 -46.25 -16.64 22.44
CA SER A 5 -44.91 -17.09 22.84
C SER A 5 -44.51 -18.47 22.31
N PHE A 6 -43.20 -18.73 22.13
CA PHE A 6 -42.36 -19.63 22.97
C PHE A 6 -41.01 -19.98 22.31
N ALA A 7 -39.92 -19.88 23.08
CA ALA A 7 -38.56 -20.33 22.77
C ALA A 7 -38.34 -21.81 23.21
N PRO A 8 -37.10 -22.34 23.35
CA PRO A 8 -36.07 -22.72 22.37
C PRO A 8 -35.73 -24.24 22.45
N ARG A 9 -35.04 -24.87 21.47
CA ARG A 9 -34.42 -26.22 21.67
C ARG A 9 -33.28 -26.59 20.69
N THR A 10 -32.07 -26.63 21.26
CA THR A 10 -30.96 -27.61 21.19
C THR A 10 -30.73 -28.55 19.98
N LYS A 11 -29.43 -28.56 19.57
CA LYS A 11 -28.65 -29.62 18.88
C LYS A 11 -29.18 -31.06 19.03
N ARG A 12 -29.51 -31.72 17.91
CA ARG A 12 -29.21 -33.13 17.56
C ARG A 12 -30.00 -33.52 16.31
N GLU A 13 -29.42 -33.37 15.11
CA GLU A 13 -29.86 -34.07 13.89
C GLU A 13 -28.94 -33.73 12.71
N ALA A 14 -27.68 -34.20 12.75
CA ALA A 14 -26.79 -34.21 11.58
C ALA A 14 -25.77 -35.36 11.64
N LEU A 15 -26.18 -36.49 12.22
CA LEU A 15 -25.35 -37.69 12.39
C LEU A 15 -26.25 -38.90 12.19
N LYS A 16 -26.48 -39.27 10.92
CA LYS A 16 -26.84 -40.61 10.42
C LYS A 16 -27.15 -40.54 8.93
N ARG A 17 -26.13 -40.77 8.11
CA ARG A 17 -26.20 -41.65 6.92
C ARG A 17 -24.78 -41.93 6.46
N SER A 18 -24.22 -42.92 7.14
CA SER A 18 -23.03 -43.68 6.78
C SER A 18 -23.32 -44.55 5.54
N ALA A 19 -22.26 -44.82 4.81
CA ALA A 19 -21.97 -46.06 4.08
C ALA A 19 -22.77 -46.42 2.81
N LYS A 20 -22.05 -46.36 1.69
CA LYS A 20 -21.95 -47.30 0.54
C LYS A 20 -21.52 -46.45 -0.66
N GLY A 21 -20.34 -46.61 -1.27
CA GLY A 21 -19.79 -47.85 -1.78
C GLY A 21 -19.81 -47.79 -3.32
N ILE A 22 -18.70 -47.33 -3.89
CA ILE A 22 -18.02 -47.79 -5.12
C ILE A 22 -18.85 -48.68 -6.08
N TYR A 23 -19.09 -48.22 -7.33
CA TYR A 23 -18.71 -48.87 -8.61
C TYR A 23 -19.44 -48.27 -9.85
N GLU A 24 -18.72 -48.22 -10.99
CA GLU A 24 -19.20 -48.11 -12.39
C GLU A 24 -19.77 -46.76 -12.88
N ARG A 25 -19.62 -46.28 -14.12
CA ARG A 25 -19.08 -46.80 -15.39
C ARG A 25 -18.88 -45.65 -16.38
N ARG A 26 -17.84 -45.76 -17.23
CA ARG A 26 -17.64 -45.00 -18.48
C ARG A 26 -18.76 -45.28 -19.50
N LYS A 27 -19.27 -44.23 -20.17
CA LYS A 27 -19.81 -44.23 -21.55
C LYS A 27 -19.53 -42.84 -22.16
N ARG A 28 -18.49 -42.69 -22.99
CA ARG A 28 -18.52 -42.63 -24.47
C ARG A 28 -19.61 -41.70 -25.03
N ALA A 29 -19.19 -40.55 -25.56
CA ALA A 29 -19.89 -39.80 -26.58
C ALA A 29 -18.94 -39.58 -27.76
N ALA A 30 -19.48 -39.76 -28.97
CA ALA A 30 -18.78 -40.07 -30.20
C ALA A 30 -18.33 -38.83 -31.00
N VAL A 31 -17.32 -39.06 -31.84
CA VAL A 31 -16.87 -38.22 -32.96
C VAL A 31 -17.86 -38.33 -34.13
N PRO A 32 -17.95 -37.30 -34.99
CA PRO A 32 -18.11 -37.55 -36.42
C PRO A 32 -16.95 -36.98 -37.25
N GLU A 33 -16.43 -37.84 -38.13
CA GLU A 33 -15.44 -37.57 -39.17
C GLU A 33 -15.99 -36.67 -40.29
N ALA A 34 -15.11 -35.86 -40.90
CA ALA A 34 -15.18 -35.56 -42.33
C ALA A 34 -13.76 -35.34 -42.88
N ARG A 35 -13.37 -36.21 -43.81
CA ARG A 35 -12.13 -36.20 -44.61
C ARG A 35 -12.10 -35.04 -45.60
N ARG A 36 -10.90 -34.52 -45.90
CA ARG A 36 -10.42 -34.31 -47.28
C ARG A 36 -8.88 -34.27 -47.30
N ASN A 37 -8.32 -35.16 -48.11
CA ASN A 37 -6.93 -35.21 -48.51
C ASN A 37 -6.63 -34.02 -49.44
N ASP A 38 -5.40 -33.51 -49.39
CA ASP A 38 -4.60 -33.23 -50.59
C ASP A 38 -3.11 -33.30 -50.23
N ALA A 39 -2.37 -33.94 -51.14
CA ALA A 39 -0.96 -34.27 -51.03
C ALA A 39 -0.12 -33.38 -51.96
N SER A 40 1.03 -32.89 -51.49
CA SER A 40 2.25 -32.68 -52.31
C SER A 40 3.41 -32.11 -51.48
N SER A 41 4.44 -32.95 -51.23
CA SER A 41 5.90 -32.70 -51.09
C SER A 41 6.47 -31.55 -50.23
N PRO A 42 7.79 -31.58 -49.90
CA PRO A 42 8.63 -32.66 -49.41
C PRO A 42 9.21 -32.32 -48.01
N GLU A 43 9.94 -33.26 -47.42
CA GLU A 43 10.67 -33.10 -46.17
C GLU A 43 11.51 -31.80 -46.12
N ASN A 44 11.33 -31.04 -45.03
CA ASN A 44 12.33 -30.11 -44.54
C ASN A 44 12.39 -30.23 -42.99
N PRO A 45 13.59 -30.31 -42.39
CA PRO A 45 13.78 -30.83 -41.04
C PRO A 45 13.62 -29.74 -39.97
N ARG A 46 13.30 -30.17 -38.74
CA ARG A 46 13.18 -29.38 -37.49
C ARG A 46 11.81 -28.76 -37.21
N GLN A 47 10.81 -29.59 -36.93
CA GLN A 47 9.79 -29.20 -35.96
C GLN A 47 10.37 -29.44 -34.55
N MET A 48 10.84 -28.38 -33.88
CA MET A 48 10.94 -28.41 -32.41
C MET A 48 9.54 -28.68 -31.89
N ALA A 49 9.29 -29.92 -31.44
CA ALA A 49 8.07 -30.26 -30.74
C ALA A 49 7.89 -29.26 -29.60
N LEU A 50 6.76 -28.55 -29.58
CA LEU A 50 6.44 -27.55 -28.57
C LEU A 50 6.63 -28.16 -27.17
N ILE A 51 7.67 -27.70 -26.46
CA ILE A 51 7.97 -28.11 -25.09
C ILE A 51 6.85 -27.57 -24.21
N ASN A 52 6.05 -28.47 -23.65
CA ASN A 52 4.95 -28.12 -22.77
C ASN A 52 4.82 -29.13 -21.62
N LEU A 53 3.96 -28.83 -20.65
CA LEU A 53 3.81 -29.66 -19.45
C LEU A 53 3.41 -31.10 -19.80
N ARG A 54 2.52 -31.26 -20.78
CA ARG A 54 2.00 -32.56 -21.19
C ARG A 54 3.09 -33.47 -21.76
N THR A 55 3.85 -32.97 -22.74
CA THR A 55 4.97 -33.70 -23.34
C THR A 55 6.05 -34.02 -22.30
N THR A 56 6.28 -33.13 -21.35
CA THR A 56 7.25 -33.35 -20.25
C THR A 56 6.81 -34.47 -19.30
N LEU A 57 5.53 -34.53 -18.93
CA LEU A 57 4.98 -35.58 -18.05
C LEU A 57 4.86 -36.94 -18.76
N GLU A 58 4.55 -36.95 -20.06
CA GLU A 58 4.51 -38.18 -20.85
C GLU A 58 5.90 -38.82 -21.00
N LEU A 59 6.97 -38.00 -21.01
CA LEU A 59 8.36 -38.46 -21.08
C LEU A 59 8.94 -38.87 -19.71
N PHE A 60 8.80 -38.02 -18.68
CA PHE A 60 9.50 -38.19 -17.39
C PHE A 60 8.59 -38.53 -16.21
N GLY A 61 7.27 -38.38 -16.34
CA GLY A 61 6.31 -38.56 -15.26
C GLY A 61 5.85 -40.01 -15.06
N LEU A 62 6.27 -40.94 -15.93
CA LEU A 62 5.88 -42.34 -15.84
C LEU A 62 6.71 -43.07 -14.77
N PRO A 63 6.08 -43.86 -13.87
CA PRO A 63 6.78 -44.60 -12.83
C PRO A 63 7.71 -45.71 -13.37
N THR A 64 7.61 -46.01 -14.66
CA THR A 64 8.47 -46.96 -15.40
C THR A 64 9.67 -46.29 -16.06
N PHE A 65 9.83 -44.97 -15.95
CA PHE A 65 10.96 -44.25 -16.55
C PHE A 65 12.29 -44.72 -15.93
N ARG A 66 13.23 -45.09 -16.81
CA ARG A 66 14.58 -45.50 -16.42
C ARG A 66 15.60 -44.65 -17.17
N VAL A 67 16.44 -43.96 -16.41
CA VAL A 67 17.46 -43.04 -16.94
C VAL A 67 18.41 -43.77 -17.88
N GLU A 68 18.83 -44.97 -17.52
CA GLU A 68 19.78 -45.79 -18.28
C GLU A 68 19.26 -46.11 -19.69
N THR A 69 17.99 -46.46 -19.81
CA THR A 69 17.34 -46.82 -21.08
C THR A 69 17.09 -45.59 -21.94
N TYR A 70 16.74 -44.46 -21.31
CA TYR A 70 16.55 -43.17 -21.96
C TYR A 70 17.87 -42.63 -22.53
N MET A 71 18.95 -42.66 -21.75
CA MET A 71 20.29 -42.24 -22.22
C MET A 71 20.80 -43.15 -23.33
N ALA A 72 20.65 -44.47 -23.19
CA ALA A 72 21.06 -45.42 -24.23
C ALA A 72 20.32 -45.20 -25.57
N ALA A 73 19.03 -44.86 -25.54
CA ALA A 73 18.26 -44.55 -26.73
C ALA A 73 18.65 -43.18 -27.33
N HIS A 74 18.86 -42.16 -26.49
CA HIS A 74 19.11 -40.79 -26.93
C HIS A 74 20.51 -40.57 -27.51
N PHE A 75 21.53 -41.27 -26.98
CA PHE A 75 22.92 -41.19 -27.44
C PHE A 75 23.26 -42.27 -28.50
N SER A 76 22.27 -42.99 -29.02
CA SER A 76 22.47 -43.99 -30.09
C SER A 76 22.76 -43.39 -31.47
N ALA A 77 22.50 -42.08 -31.65
CA ALA A 77 22.78 -41.31 -32.86
C ALA A 77 23.61 -40.06 -32.50
N PRO A 78 24.36 -39.45 -33.44
CA PRO A 78 25.12 -38.22 -33.17
C PRO A 78 24.15 -37.07 -32.94
N VAL A 79 23.86 -36.77 -31.68
CA VAL A 79 23.00 -35.69 -31.23
C VAL A 79 23.87 -34.57 -30.65
N ASP A 80 23.45 -33.32 -30.85
CA ASP A 80 24.08 -32.15 -30.24
C ASP A 80 23.80 -32.11 -28.73
N ASP A 81 24.81 -32.47 -27.93
CA ASP A 81 24.74 -32.55 -26.46
C ASP A 81 24.29 -31.24 -25.82
N GLU A 82 24.70 -30.10 -26.37
CA GLU A 82 24.36 -28.79 -25.80
C GLU A 82 22.90 -28.44 -26.11
N ALA A 83 22.39 -28.80 -27.29
CA ALA A 83 20.97 -28.65 -27.62
C ALA A 83 20.08 -29.50 -26.69
N HIS A 84 20.49 -30.74 -26.40
CA HIS A 84 19.75 -31.61 -25.48
C HIS A 84 19.73 -31.06 -24.04
N LYS A 85 20.87 -30.53 -23.58
CA LYS A 85 20.98 -29.90 -22.26
C LYS A 85 20.08 -28.66 -22.14
N GLN A 86 19.98 -27.84 -23.19
CA GLN A 86 19.08 -26.69 -23.21
C GLN A 86 17.60 -27.12 -23.24
N GLU A 87 17.26 -28.19 -23.96
CA GLU A 87 15.90 -28.77 -23.95
C GLU A 87 15.51 -29.26 -22.56
N LEU A 88 16.40 -29.99 -21.87
CA LEU A 88 16.19 -30.45 -20.50
C LEU A 88 16.07 -29.28 -19.51
N LEU A 89 16.88 -28.24 -19.67
CA LEU A 89 16.81 -27.04 -18.83
C LEU A 89 15.46 -26.32 -19.00
N THR A 90 14.97 -26.23 -20.24
CA THR A 90 13.67 -25.61 -20.57
C THR A 90 12.50 -26.42 -19.99
N ARG A 91 12.56 -27.76 -20.07
CA ARG A 91 11.57 -28.63 -19.41
C ARG A 91 11.59 -28.49 -17.88
N LYS A 92 12.78 -28.37 -17.29
CA LYS A 92 12.97 -28.17 -15.85
C LYS A 92 12.39 -26.84 -15.36
N THR A 93 12.63 -25.74 -16.08
CA THR A 93 12.08 -24.42 -15.71
C THR A 93 10.56 -24.41 -15.81
N LEU A 94 10.00 -24.94 -16.90
CA LEU A 94 8.55 -25.04 -17.11
C LEU A 94 7.86 -25.91 -16.03
N MET A 95 8.47 -27.04 -15.65
CA MET A 95 7.96 -27.89 -14.57
C MET A 95 8.02 -27.16 -13.22
N ASN A 96 9.11 -26.45 -12.93
CA ASN A 96 9.26 -25.72 -11.67
C ASN A 96 8.25 -24.59 -11.52
N GLU A 97 7.98 -23.84 -12.59
CA GLU A 97 6.97 -22.76 -12.57
C GLU A 97 5.56 -23.32 -12.39
N THR A 98 5.24 -24.40 -13.11
CA THR A 98 3.94 -25.07 -12.98
C THR A 98 3.76 -25.67 -11.59
N LEU A 99 4.79 -26.33 -11.05
CA LEU A 99 4.76 -26.92 -9.72
C LEU A 99 4.62 -25.84 -8.65
N LYS A 100 5.32 -24.70 -8.79
CA LYS A 100 5.13 -23.54 -7.91
C LYS A 100 3.68 -23.06 -7.93
N SER A 101 3.09 -22.87 -9.12
CA SER A 101 1.68 -22.47 -9.24
C SER A 101 0.74 -23.50 -8.60
N PHE A 102 0.93 -24.79 -8.90
CA PHE A 102 0.07 -25.85 -8.36
C PHE A 102 0.16 -25.96 -6.84
N VAL A 103 1.37 -25.79 -6.28
CA VAL A 103 1.60 -25.79 -4.82
C VAL A 103 1.05 -24.52 -4.18
N THR A 104 1.12 -23.35 -4.83
CA THR A 104 0.50 -22.12 -4.30
C THR A 104 -1.01 -22.20 -4.32
N ASP A 105 -1.59 -22.77 -5.39
CA ASP A 105 -3.04 -22.88 -5.56
C ASP A 105 -3.65 -23.92 -4.59
N ASN A 106 -2.89 -24.95 -4.23
CA ASN A 106 -3.32 -26.04 -3.34
C ASN A 106 -2.53 -26.08 -2.02
N TYR A 107 -2.07 -24.91 -1.54
CA TYR A 107 -1.13 -24.79 -0.43
C TYR A 107 -1.55 -25.56 0.83
N ASN A 108 -2.83 -25.49 1.19
CA ASN A 108 -3.33 -26.18 2.39
C ASN A 108 -3.25 -27.71 2.27
N MET A 109 -3.57 -28.27 1.11
CA MET A 109 -3.47 -29.72 0.89
C MET A 109 -2.02 -30.17 0.81
N PHE A 110 -1.16 -29.40 0.14
CA PHE A 110 0.27 -29.69 0.07
C PHE A 110 0.91 -29.72 1.47
N ILE A 111 0.60 -28.74 2.32
CA ILE A 111 1.12 -28.70 3.70
C ILE A 111 0.59 -29.88 4.53
N HIS A 112 -0.68 -30.26 4.36
CA HIS A 112 -1.25 -31.42 5.05
C HIS A 112 -0.56 -32.72 4.65
N THR A 113 -0.48 -33.00 3.35
CA THR A 113 0.14 -34.22 2.83
C THR A 113 1.64 -34.27 3.13
N SER A 114 2.34 -33.13 3.09
CA SER A 114 3.77 -33.08 3.47
C SER A 114 3.98 -33.43 4.94
N LYS A 115 3.10 -32.98 5.84
CA LYS A 115 3.14 -33.36 7.25
C LYS A 115 2.83 -34.84 7.46
N GLU A 116 1.88 -35.41 6.72
CA GLU A 116 1.61 -36.85 6.77
C GLU A 116 2.80 -37.68 6.32
N ILE A 117 3.51 -37.26 5.27
CA ILE A 117 4.75 -37.92 4.83
C ILE A 117 5.83 -37.81 5.92
N GLU A 118 6.01 -36.64 6.54
CA GLU A 118 6.95 -36.44 7.65
C GLU A 118 6.62 -37.35 8.85
N TYR A 119 5.34 -37.49 9.19
CA TYR A 119 4.91 -38.43 10.24
C TYR A 119 5.22 -39.88 9.87
N ILE A 120 4.97 -40.28 8.61
CA ILE A 120 5.28 -41.64 8.13
C ILE A 120 6.79 -41.91 8.11
N GLU A 121 7.62 -40.94 7.73
CA GLU A 121 9.09 -41.07 7.76
C GLU A 121 9.61 -41.20 9.20
N SER A 122 9.06 -40.42 10.13
CA SER A 122 9.34 -40.54 11.56
C SER A 122 8.95 -41.94 12.07
N ASP A 123 7.77 -42.44 11.72
CA ASP A 123 7.30 -43.76 12.12
C ASP A 123 8.12 -44.90 11.51
N LEU A 124 8.55 -44.76 10.25
CA LEU A 124 9.48 -45.70 9.59
C LEU A 124 10.84 -45.73 10.28
N SER A 125 11.36 -44.58 10.70
CA SER A 125 12.60 -44.48 11.46
C SER A 125 12.46 -45.14 12.84
N ASN A 126 11.34 -44.91 13.53
CA ASN A 126 11.02 -45.57 14.80
C ASN A 126 10.89 -47.10 14.64
N LEU A 127 10.24 -47.55 13.56
CA LEU A 127 10.11 -48.96 13.22
C LEU A 127 11.47 -49.58 12.89
N HIS A 128 12.33 -48.87 12.15
CA HIS A 128 13.68 -49.32 11.86
C HIS A 128 14.53 -49.46 13.14
N ASN A 129 14.42 -48.49 14.05
CA ASN A 129 15.11 -48.53 15.35
C ASN A 129 14.62 -49.68 16.23
N THR A 130 13.30 -49.90 16.31
CA THR A 130 12.73 -51.02 17.07
C THR A 130 13.10 -52.37 16.45
N LEU A 131 13.08 -52.52 15.12
CA LEU A 131 13.61 -53.72 14.43
C LEU A 131 15.11 -53.91 14.70
N GLY A 132 15.89 -52.83 14.76
CA GLY A 132 17.30 -52.86 15.15
C GLY A 132 17.49 -53.35 16.59
N GLN A 133 16.64 -52.90 17.51
CA GLN A 133 16.61 -53.35 18.91
C GLN A 133 16.21 -54.83 19.03
N TYR A 134 15.18 -55.27 18.30
CA TYR A 134 14.80 -56.69 18.27
C TYR A 134 15.91 -57.55 17.67
N LYS A 135 16.58 -57.11 16.60
CA LYS A 135 17.72 -57.81 16.00
C LYS A 135 18.89 -57.93 16.99
N THR A 136 19.18 -56.88 17.76
CA THR A 136 20.23 -56.94 18.79
C THR A 136 19.83 -57.78 20.00
N ALA A 137 18.56 -57.75 20.41
CA ALA A 137 18.04 -58.62 21.47
C ALA A 137 18.06 -60.10 21.07
N ILE A 138 17.68 -60.44 19.83
CA ILE A 138 17.74 -61.81 19.30
C ILE A 138 19.19 -62.30 19.22
N LYS A 139 20.12 -61.46 18.75
CA LYS A 139 21.56 -61.80 18.77
C LYS A 139 22.06 -62.05 20.20
N ARG A 140 21.71 -61.17 21.14
CA ARG A 140 22.07 -61.34 22.56
C ARG A 140 21.51 -62.63 23.15
N LEU A 141 20.29 -63.02 22.79
CA LEU A 141 19.68 -64.28 23.23
C LEU A 141 20.33 -65.51 22.57
N GLN A 142 20.80 -65.40 21.33
CA GLN A 142 21.58 -66.45 20.66
C GLN A 142 22.97 -66.64 21.28
N ASP A 143 23.55 -65.59 21.87
CA ASP A 143 24.90 -65.61 22.46
C ASP A 143 24.91 -65.99 23.96
N ILE A 144 23.78 -66.38 24.56
CA ILE A 144 23.73 -66.85 25.97
C ILE A 144 24.11 -68.33 26.04
N PRO A 145 25.24 -68.72 26.70
CA PRO A 145 25.53 -70.11 26.97
C PRO A 145 24.65 -70.60 28.12
N ILE A 146 23.90 -71.68 27.92
CA ILE A 146 23.19 -72.36 29.01
C ILE A 146 24.20 -73.23 29.76
N THR A 147 24.75 -72.72 30.86
CA THR A 147 25.46 -73.53 31.85
C THR A 147 24.85 -73.33 33.23
N LYS A 148 24.10 -74.33 33.71
CA LYS A 148 23.75 -74.49 35.12
C LYS A 148 25.03 -74.75 35.92
N LYS A 149 25.35 -73.92 36.92
CA LYS A 149 26.13 -74.29 38.11
C LYS A 149 26.01 -73.24 39.23
N ASP A 150 25.27 -73.63 40.26
CA ASP A 150 25.40 -73.38 41.70
C ASP A 150 26.19 -72.14 42.16
N THR A 151 25.47 -71.07 42.49
CA THR A 151 25.99 -69.90 43.25
C THR A 151 25.23 -69.67 44.54
N HIS A 152 24.73 -70.72 45.19
CA HIS A 152 24.11 -70.63 46.52
C HIS A 152 25.08 -70.87 47.69
N ALA A 153 26.36 -71.14 47.43
CA ALA A 153 27.33 -71.55 48.47
C ALA A 153 28.39 -70.50 48.86
N ILE A 154 28.43 -69.29 48.26
CA ILE A 154 29.46 -68.28 48.56
C ILE A 154 28.93 -67.10 49.39
N LEU A 155 27.61 -66.97 49.54
CA LEU A 155 26.97 -65.81 50.19
C LEU A 155 26.80 -65.91 51.72
N ILE A 156 27.09 -67.06 52.34
CA ILE A 156 26.79 -67.26 53.77
C ILE A 156 27.99 -67.03 54.71
N SER A 157 29.23 -66.90 54.22
CA SER A 157 30.42 -66.79 55.11
C SER A 157 30.96 -65.37 55.36
N LYS A 158 30.22 -64.30 55.06
CA LYS A 158 30.69 -62.91 55.31
C LYS A 158 29.70 -61.98 56.03
N ILE A 159 28.62 -62.51 56.61
CA ILE A 159 27.59 -61.69 57.30
C ILE A 159 27.78 -61.67 58.84
N SER A 160 28.88 -62.18 59.38
CA SER A 160 29.09 -62.21 60.83
C SER A 160 30.39 -61.55 61.26
N SER A 161 30.40 -60.20 61.27
CA SER A 161 31.02 -59.34 62.30
C SER A 161 31.22 -57.91 61.78
N GLY A 162 30.62 -56.90 62.44
CA GLY A 162 31.04 -55.50 62.27
C GLY A 162 29.96 -54.47 61.89
N ALA A 163 28.73 -54.60 62.42
CA ALA A 163 27.73 -53.54 62.34
C ALA A 163 28.15 -52.35 63.22
N LYS A 164 28.89 -51.38 62.65
CA LYS A 164 28.93 -49.95 63.06
C LYS A 164 29.79 -49.02 62.19
N ASN A 165 30.45 -49.49 61.12
CA ASN A 165 31.31 -48.62 60.29
C ASN A 165 31.19 -48.82 58.77
N VAL A 166 30.18 -49.56 58.31
CA VAL A 166 29.99 -49.88 56.88
C VAL A 166 29.42 -48.70 56.09
N ASN A 167 28.62 -47.83 56.73
CA ASN A 167 28.00 -46.69 56.05
C ASN A 167 29.00 -45.56 55.72
N SER A 168 30.08 -45.40 56.50
CA SER A 168 31.12 -44.40 56.25
C SER A 168 32.09 -44.82 55.14
N THR A 169 32.43 -46.11 55.05
CA THR A 169 33.33 -46.66 54.02
C THR A 169 32.67 -46.66 52.65
N ILE A 170 31.40 -47.07 52.55
CA ILE A 170 30.65 -47.04 51.28
C ILE A 170 30.55 -45.60 50.73
N LEU A 171 30.35 -44.61 51.61
CA LEU A 171 30.24 -43.22 51.20
C LEU A 171 31.59 -42.63 50.76
N ILE A 172 32.70 -43.04 51.37
CA ILE A 172 34.05 -42.67 50.93
C ILE A 172 34.34 -43.25 49.55
N ASP A 173 34.06 -44.54 49.33
CA ASP A 173 34.28 -45.21 48.04
C ASP A 173 33.46 -44.55 46.92
N ILE A 174 32.20 -44.18 47.20
CA ILE A 174 31.33 -43.45 46.26
C ILE A 174 31.92 -42.07 45.93
N ILE A 175 32.44 -41.34 46.93
CA ILE A 175 33.04 -40.02 46.72
C ILE A 175 34.34 -40.13 45.91
N ASP A 176 35.17 -41.14 46.16
CA ASP A 176 36.41 -41.37 45.41
C ASP A 176 36.14 -41.78 43.96
N GLU A 177 35.14 -42.64 43.73
CA GLU A 177 34.67 -42.99 42.38
C GLU A 177 34.11 -41.74 41.67
N LEU A 178 33.35 -40.90 42.37
CA LEU A 178 32.83 -39.65 41.81
C LEU A 178 33.97 -38.69 41.43
N ASN A 179 34.95 -38.50 42.30
CA ASN A 179 36.12 -37.65 42.03
C ASN A 179 36.92 -38.17 40.82
N THR A 180 37.04 -39.49 40.68
CA THR A 180 37.66 -40.13 39.51
C THR A 180 36.87 -39.83 38.24
N LEU A 181 35.55 -39.98 38.27
CA LEU A 181 34.68 -39.68 37.12
C LEU A 181 34.66 -38.19 36.75
N ILE A 182 34.74 -37.29 37.73
CA ILE A 182 34.89 -35.85 37.53
C ILE A 182 36.22 -35.55 36.83
N TYR A 183 37.32 -36.18 37.27
CA TYR A 183 38.64 -36.05 36.66
C TYR A 183 38.68 -36.56 35.22
N GLU A 184 38.07 -37.72 34.96
CA GLU A 184 37.95 -38.32 33.62
C GLU A 184 36.95 -37.58 32.70
N ARG A 185 36.26 -36.54 33.22
CA ARG A 185 35.22 -35.75 32.53
C ARG A 185 34.02 -36.57 32.06
N LYS A 186 33.76 -37.73 32.67
CA LYS A 186 32.58 -38.56 32.40
C LYS A 186 31.37 -38.05 33.21
N LEU A 187 30.98 -36.81 32.94
CA LEU A 187 30.00 -36.08 33.76
C LEU A 187 28.61 -36.74 33.77
N GLU A 188 28.20 -37.42 32.70
CA GLU A 188 26.93 -38.15 32.62
C GLU A 188 26.89 -39.32 33.63
N GLN A 189 27.96 -40.10 33.69
CA GLN A 189 28.11 -41.21 34.64
C GLN A 189 28.23 -40.69 36.08
N ALA A 190 28.97 -39.59 36.27
CA ALA A 190 29.06 -38.91 37.57
C ALA A 190 27.68 -38.43 38.04
N THR A 191 26.84 -37.87 37.15
CA THR A 191 25.48 -37.45 37.53
C THR A 191 24.59 -38.61 37.95
N GLU A 192 24.67 -39.75 37.26
CA GLU A 192 23.90 -40.96 37.62
C GLU A 192 24.40 -41.58 38.93
N LEU A 193 25.72 -41.55 39.17
CA LEU A 193 26.30 -41.97 40.44
C LEU A 193 25.81 -41.08 41.60
N VAL A 194 25.78 -39.75 41.42
CA VAL A 194 25.25 -38.83 42.45
C VAL A 194 23.79 -39.12 42.75
N ASP A 195 22.93 -39.19 41.73
CA ASP A 195 21.50 -39.39 41.92
C ASP A 195 21.22 -40.75 42.61
N SER A 196 21.85 -41.83 42.13
CA SER A 196 21.73 -43.15 42.77
C SER A 196 22.32 -43.20 44.18
N SER A 197 23.32 -42.39 44.49
CA SER A 197 23.90 -42.30 45.84
C SER A 197 22.98 -41.57 46.82
N PHE A 198 22.30 -40.51 46.38
CA PHE A 198 21.26 -39.85 47.18
C PHE A 198 20.09 -40.80 47.47
N ASP A 199 19.65 -41.58 46.48
CA ASP A 199 18.60 -42.60 46.68
C ASP A 199 19.04 -43.69 47.66
N ARG A 200 20.27 -44.19 47.51
CA ARG A 200 20.84 -45.20 48.40
C ARG A 200 20.93 -44.71 49.84
N VAL A 201 21.40 -43.49 50.08
CA VAL A 201 21.47 -42.88 51.42
C VAL A 201 20.08 -42.77 52.07
N ASN A 202 19.04 -42.50 51.29
CA ASN A 202 17.66 -42.43 51.79
C ASN A 202 17.03 -43.80 52.11
N THR A 203 17.55 -44.89 51.55
CA THR A 203 17.03 -46.26 51.77
C THR A 203 17.71 -47.03 52.91
N ILE A 204 18.78 -46.49 53.49
CA ILE A 204 19.53 -47.16 54.56
C ILE A 204 18.88 -46.86 55.91
N ASP A 205 18.69 -47.90 56.74
CA ASP A 205 18.36 -47.77 58.16
C ASP A 205 19.55 -47.15 58.92
N ALA A 206 19.66 -45.83 58.88
CA ALA A 206 20.68 -45.03 59.57
C ALA A 206 20.01 -44.00 60.50
N THR A 207 20.76 -43.47 61.46
CA THR A 207 20.26 -42.37 62.31
C THR A 207 20.17 -41.08 61.51
N ASP A 208 19.20 -40.20 61.82
CA ASP A 208 19.00 -38.93 61.10
C ASP A 208 20.29 -38.09 60.98
N ILE A 209 21.13 -38.09 62.02
CA ILE A 209 22.41 -37.35 62.03
C ILE A 209 23.41 -37.91 61.00
N GLN A 210 23.45 -39.23 60.80
CA GLN A 210 24.35 -39.86 59.82
C GLN A 210 23.88 -39.63 58.39
N VAL A 211 22.56 -39.59 58.19
CA VAL A 211 21.94 -39.28 56.91
C VAL A 211 22.18 -37.80 56.54
N GLU A 212 22.07 -36.87 57.50
CA GLU A 212 22.42 -35.46 57.28
C GLU A 212 23.90 -35.24 56.92
N ASP A 213 24.84 -35.88 57.61
CA ASP A 213 26.28 -35.76 57.29
C ASP A 213 26.62 -36.35 55.91
N ALA A 214 26.00 -37.49 55.56
CA ALA A 214 26.10 -38.09 54.24
C ALA A 214 25.55 -37.18 53.14
N HIS A 215 24.36 -36.59 53.34
CA HIS A 215 23.75 -35.64 52.42
C HIS A 215 24.59 -34.37 52.28
N ALA A 216 25.18 -33.86 53.36
CA ALA A 216 26.06 -32.69 53.31
C ALA A 216 27.30 -32.95 52.45
N LYS A 217 27.97 -34.09 52.64
CA LYS A 217 29.14 -34.50 51.84
C LYS A 217 28.78 -34.71 50.36
N LEU A 218 27.69 -35.42 50.07
CA LEU A 218 27.22 -35.61 48.70
C LEU A 218 26.78 -34.29 48.05
N THR A 219 26.24 -33.34 48.82
CA THR A 219 25.88 -32.01 48.33
C THR A 219 27.11 -31.19 47.93
N ILE A 220 28.20 -31.26 48.71
CA ILE A 220 29.49 -30.62 48.36
C ILE A 220 30.01 -31.17 47.03
N GLU A 221 30.02 -32.49 46.87
CA GLU A 221 30.49 -33.13 45.64
C GLU A 221 29.59 -32.84 44.43
N LYS A 222 28.28 -32.82 44.66
CA LYS A 222 27.30 -32.36 43.67
C LYS A 222 27.56 -30.92 43.23
N ASP A 223 27.89 -30.01 44.16
CA ASP A 223 28.21 -28.62 43.82
C ASP A 223 29.54 -28.49 43.06
N LYS A 224 30.55 -29.31 43.37
CA LYS A 224 31.78 -29.41 42.56
C LYS A 224 31.49 -29.88 41.14
N LEU A 225 30.69 -30.93 40.99
CA LEU A 225 30.27 -31.45 39.68
C LEU A 225 29.51 -30.39 38.86
N VAL A 226 28.62 -29.64 39.50
CA VAL A 226 27.93 -28.50 38.87
C VAL A 226 28.91 -27.41 38.46
N CYS A 227 29.94 -27.12 39.27
CA CYS A 227 30.97 -26.13 38.94
C CYS A 227 31.74 -26.53 37.68
N VAL A 228 32.25 -27.76 37.64
CA VAL A 228 32.97 -28.31 36.48
C VAL A 228 32.08 -28.32 35.24
N ALA A 229 30.82 -28.78 35.35
CA ALA A 229 29.88 -28.76 34.23
C ALA A 229 29.60 -27.34 33.71
N SER A 230 29.53 -26.34 34.61
CA SER A 230 29.32 -24.93 34.26
C SER A 230 30.52 -24.34 33.52
N GLU A 231 31.74 -24.64 33.96
CA GLU A 231 32.98 -24.19 33.31
C GLU A 231 33.12 -24.79 31.91
N MET A 232 32.89 -26.10 31.79
CA MET A 232 32.91 -26.79 30.51
C MET A 232 31.89 -26.19 29.56
N PHE A 233 30.67 -25.91 30.02
CA PHE A 233 29.60 -25.31 29.22
C PHE A 233 29.97 -23.94 28.61
N LYS A 234 30.75 -23.12 29.31
CA LYS A 234 31.17 -21.79 28.85
C LYS A 234 32.20 -21.84 27.71
N SER A 235 32.77 -23.01 27.42
CA SER A 235 33.78 -23.15 26.36
C SER A 235 33.16 -22.86 24.96
N PRO A 236 33.75 -21.94 24.18
CA PRO A 236 33.22 -21.57 22.87
C PRO A 236 33.37 -22.67 21.81
N ALA A 237 34.32 -23.60 21.98
CA ALA A 237 34.63 -24.66 21.02
C ALA A 237 33.65 -25.85 21.03
N LEU A 238 32.69 -25.88 21.96
CA LEU A 238 31.78 -27.01 22.13
C LEU A 238 30.72 -27.11 21.04
N LYS A 239 30.50 -28.33 20.56
CA LYS A 239 29.41 -28.65 19.63
C LYS A 239 28.05 -28.51 20.33
N PRO A 240 26.95 -28.19 19.59
CA PRO A 240 25.62 -28.03 20.19
C PRO A 240 25.13 -29.24 20.99
N GLN A 241 25.49 -30.46 20.56
CA GLN A 241 25.10 -31.70 21.24
C GLN A 241 25.82 -31.88 22.59
N GLU A 242 27.13 -31.60 22.63
CA GLU A 242 27.95 -31.66 23.86
C GLU A 242 27.45 -30.63 24.87
N ARG A 243 27.19 -29.41 24.38
CA ARG A 243 26.67 -28.31 25.19
C ARG A 243 25.31 -28.65 25.82
N ARG A 244 24.41 -29.30 25.08
CA ARG A 244 23.13 -29.80 25.60
C ARG A 244 23.32 -30.86 26.68
N ARG A 245 24.28 -31.78 26.51
CA ARG A 245 24.59 -32.82 27.51
C ARG A 245 24.99 -32.18 28.84
N TYR A 246 25.88 -31.19 28.82
CA TYR A 246 26.30 -30.49 30.03
C TYR A 246 25.16 -29.76 30.75
N ILE A 247 24.29 -29.06 30.00
CA ILE A 247 23.09 -28.45 30.62
C ILE A 247 22.17 -29.53 31.22
N ASN A 248 21.90 -30.62 30.49
CA ASN A 248 21.04 -31.68 30.98
C ASN A 248 21.59 -32.32 32.27
N CYS A 249 22.91 -32.45 32.40
CA CYS A 249 23.55 -32.87 33.65
C CYS A 249 23.25 -31.89 34.80
N ILE A 250 23.40 -30.58 34.59
CA ILE A 250 23.11 -29.57 35.63
C ILE A 250 21.62 -29.57 36.01
N VAL A 251 20.72 -29.79 35.04
CA VAL A 251 19.27 -29.91 35.27
C VAL A 251 18.94 -31.18 36.07
N LYS A 252 19.54 -32.34 35.74
CA LYS A 252 19.37 -33.60 36.49
C LYS A 252 19.84 -33.44 37.94
N LEU A 253 20.95 -32.74 38.16
CA LEU A 253 21.44 -32.40 39.50
C LEU A 253 20.52 -31.40 40.25
N GLY A 254 19.36 -31.02 39.73
CA GLY A 254 18.38 -30.18 40.46
C GLY A 254 18.79 -28.72 40.64
N ARG A 255 19.87 -28.25 39.99
CA ARG A 255 20.28 -26.83 39.97
C ARG A 255 19.72 -26.12 38.74
N MET A 256 18.39 -26.13 38.58
CA MET A 256 17.73 -25.65 37.36
C MET A 256 17.92 -24.15 37.11
N ASP A 257 17.95 -23.33 38.16
CA ASP A 257 18.14 -21.87 38.03
C ASP A 257 19.51 -21.53 37.44
N LYS A 258 20.57 -22.18 37.92
CA LYS A 258 21.93 -22.00 37.41
C LYS A 258 22.07 -22.50 35.98
N ALA A 259 21.41 -23.62 35.63
CA ALA A 259 21.35 -24.10 34.27
C ALA A 259 20.66 -23.10 33.33
N LEU A 260 19.59 -22.45 33.80
CA LEU A 260 18.87 -21.45 33.03
C LEU A 260 19.71 -20.18 32.81
N ASP A 261 20.41 -19.71 33.83
CA ASP A 261 21.30 -18.54 33.72
C ASP A 261 22.39 -18.76 32.67
N LEU A 262 23.06 -19.92 32.72
CA LEU A 262 24.07 -20.31 31.74
C LEU A 262 23.48 -20.44 30.34
N PHE A 263 22.31 -21.06 30.22
CA PHE A 263 21.62 -21.22 28.95
C PHE A 263 21.32 -19.85 28.32
N VAL A 264 20.71 -18.95 29.08
CA VAL A 264 20.35 -17.60 28.65
C VAL A 264 21.60 -16.77 28.29
N GLU A 265 22.62 -16.77 29.14
CA GLU A 265 23.88 -16.06 28.91
C GLU A 265 24.54 -16.50 27.58
N GLN A 266 24.52 -17.80 27.31
CA GLN A 266 25.01 -18.35 26.05
C GLN A 266 24.18 -17.91 24.85
N ARG A 267 22.84 -17.90 24.95
CA ARG A 267 21.97 -17.44 23.86
C ARG A 267 22.23 -15.96 23.55
N SER A 268 22.32 -15.11 24.57
CA SER A 268 22.66 -13.69 24.41
C SER A 268 24.03 -13.49 23.77
N SER A 269 25.03 -14.29 24.16
CA SER A 269 26.37 -14.25 23.56
C SER A 269 26.33 -14.58 22.06
N MET A 270 25.58 -15.63 21.67
CA MET A 270 25.42 -15.98 20.26
C MET A 270 24.69 -14.89 19.46
N ILE A 271 23.68 -14.25 20.03
CA ILE A 271 22.98 -13.13 19.39
C ILE A 271 23.98 -11.99 19.14
N ARG A 272 24.75 -11.58 20.15
CA ARG A 272 25.74 -10.50 20.03
C ARG A 272 26.82 -10.81 18.99
N ILE A 273 27.36 -12.03 18.97
CA ILE A 273 28.36 -12.45 17.99
C ILE A 273 27.77 -12.43 16.57
N ALA A 274 26.58 -13.00 16.39
CA ALA A 274 25.92 -13.04 15.08
C ALA A 274 25.55 -11.64 14.59
N GLN A 275 25.07 -10.76 15.47
CA GLN A 275 24.83 -9.35 15.16
C GLN A 275 26.10 -8.63 14.74
N GLY A 276 27.23 -8.85 15.43
CA GLY A 276 28.52 -8.25 15.08
C GLY A 276 29.09 -8.69 13.72
N GLN A 277 28.62 -9.81 13.17
CA GLN A 277 29.01 -10.29 11.83
C GLN A 277 28.19 -9.64 10.70
N ILE A 278 27.06 -9.00 11.02
CA ILE A 278 26.23 -8.32 10.03
C ILE A 278 26.93 -7.03 9.61
N ARG A 279 27.26 -6.94 8.33
CA ARG A 279 27.87 -5.74 7.76
C ARG A 279 26.79 -4.66 7.61
N SER A 280 27.11 -3.42 7.98
CA SER A 280 26.27 -2.26 7.63
C SER A 280 26.45 -1.95 6.16
N THR A 281 25.67 -2.63 5.30
CA THR A 281 25.76 -2.51 3.83
C THR A 281 24.91 -1.36 3.30
N GLY A 282 25.06 -0.14 3.83
CA GLY A 282 24.50 1.11 3.28
C GLY A 282 22.96 1.26 3.25
N ASP A 283 22.21 0.20 2.97
CA ASP A 283 20.76 0.13 3.07
C ASP A 283 20.34 -0.28 4.48
N LEU A 284 19.77 0.69 5.19
CA LEU A 284 19.24 0.51 6.54
C LEU A 284 18.17 -0.58 6.58
N THR A 285 17.37 -0.74 5.52
CA THR A 285 16.28 -1.72 5.47
C THR A 285 16.81 -3.15 5.48
N SER A 286 17.82 -3.43 4.64
CA SER A 286 18.52 -4.72 4.65
C SER A 286 19.18 -5.00 6.00
N TYR A 287 19.88 -4.01 6.57
CA TYR A 287 20.54 -4.16 7.86
C TYR A 287 19.53 -4.53 8.97
N ILE A 288 18.43 -3.80 9.09
CA ILE A 288 17.39 -4.12 10.09
C ILE A 288 16.76 -5.49 9.82
N THR A 289 16.58 -5.87 8.55
CA THR A 289 16.06 -7.21 8.20
C THR A 289 16.99 -8.30 8.71
N ASP A 290 18.29 -8.20 8.44
CA ASP A 290 19.27 -9.21 8.84
C ASP A 290 19.39 -9.31 10.36
N VAL A 291 19.47 -8.15 11.04
CA VAL A 291 19.54 -8.11 12.52
C VAL A 291 18.26 -8.69 13.13
N SER A 292 17.09 -8.33 12.59
CA SER A 292 15.81 -8.90 13.04
C SER A 292 15.81 -10.42 12.84
N GLY A 293 16.22 -10.90 11.67
CA GLY A 293 16.32 -12.33 11.37
C GLY A 293 17.15 -13.09 12.41
N VAL A 294 18.33 -12.55 12.77
CA VAL A 294 19.21 -13.14 13.79
C VAL A 294 18.56 -13.14 15.17
N VAL A 295 18.01 -12.01 15.64
CA VAL A 295 17.43 -11.89 16.98
C VAL A 295 16.19 -12.77 17.12
N PHE A 296 15.22 -12.61 16.23
CA PHE A 296 13.95 -13.34 16.30
C PHE A 296 14.15 -14.85 16.07
N SER A 297 15.00 -15.25 15.12
CA SER A 297 15.33 -16.68 14.92
C SER A 297 16.07 -17.28 16.13
N SER A 298 16.97 -16.51 16.76
CA SER A 298 17.65 -16.96 17.98
C SER A 298 16.69 -17.10 19.16
N ILE A 299 15.74 -16.20 19.33
CA ILE A 299 14.74 -16.35 20.40
C ILE A 299 13.85 -17.57 20.11
N GLY A 300 13.37 -17.74 18.87
CA GLY A 300 12.51 -18.85 18.48
C GLY A 300 13.17 -20.22 18.60
N THR A 301 14.40 -20.37 18.09
CA THR A 301 15.17 -21.61 18.26
C THR A 301 15.55 -21.85 19.72
N GLY A 302 15.82 -20.79 20.48
CA GLY A 302 16.06 -20.86 21.92
C GLY A 302 14.85 -21.38 22.69
N TRP A 303 13.64 -21.02 22.28
CA TRP A 303 12.39 -21.49 22.89
C TRP A 303 12.12 -22.97 22.67
N ILE A 304 12.36 -23.45 21.45
CA ILE A 304 12.23 -24.87 21.10
C ILE A 304 13.20 -25.70 21.96
N GLU A 305 14.44 -25.22 22.08
CA GLU A 305 15.47 -25.90 22.86
C GLU A 305 15.20 -25.81 24.37
N PHE A 306 14.75 -24.66 24.86
CA PHE A 306 14.33 -24.47 26.24
C PHE A 306 13.24 -25.48 26.63
N LYS A 307 12.19 -25.64 25.80
CA LYS A 307 11.13 -26.63 26.05
C LYS A 307 11.62 -28.07 26.03
N ARG A 308 12.69 -28.37 25.28
CA ARG A 308 13.29 -29.70 25.22
C ARG A 308 14.07 -30.03 26.49
N ILE A 309 14.77 -29.03 27.05
CA ILE A 309 15.65 -29.19 28.22
C ILE A 309 14.86 -29.03 29.54
N PHE A 310 14.08 -27.96 29.66
CA PHE A 310 13.37 -27.58 30.87
C PHE A 310 11.90 -27.97 30.76
N LYS A 311 11.55 -29.13 31.33
CA LYS A 311 10.16 -29.61 31.40
C LYS A 311 9.33 -28.89 32.48
N ASN A 312 9.98 -28.14 33.37
CA ASN A 312 9.31 -27.42 34.46
C ASN A 312 8.74 -26.08 33.96
N HIS A 313 7.41 -25.97 33.95
CA HIS A 313 6.71 -24.77 33.53
C HIS A 313 6.97 -23.54 34.40
N ALA A 314 7.42 -23.71 35.65
CA ALA A 314 7.75 -22.60 36.55
C ALA A 314 8.90 -21.70 35.99
N LEU A 315 9.77 -22.27 35.15
CA LEU A 315 10.90 -21.55 34.55
C LEU A 315 10.53 -20.77 33.30
N ASN A 316 9.32 -20.94 32.76
CA ASN A 316 8.86 -20.24 31.56
C ASN A 316 8.97 -18.72 31.73
N SER A 317 8.51 -18.18 32.87
CA SER A 317 8.50 -16.74 33.15
C SER A 317 9.90 -16.13 33.05
N ARG A 318 10.93 -16.81 33.55
CA ARG A 318 12.33 -16.36 33.46
C ARG A 318 12.83 -16.32 32.02
N PHE A 319 12.46 -17.31 31.20
CA PHE A 319 12.76 -17.28 29.76
C PHE A 319 12.06 -16.11 29.06
N PHE A 320 10.79 -15.84 29.40
CA PHE A 320 10.05 -14.68 28.88
C PHE A 320 10.71 -13.36 29.27
N THR A 321 11.21 -13.21 30.50
CA THR A 321 11.95 -12.03 30.94
C THR A 321 13.23 -11.83 30.13
N TRP A 322 13.99 -12.90 29.88
CA TRP A 322 15.16 -12.83 29.01
C TRP A 322 14.80 -12.41 27.58
N ALA A 323 13.83 -13.09 26.96
CA ALA A 323 13.39 -12.76 25.61
C ALA A 323 12.90 -11.32 25.50
N THR A 324 12.22 -10.81 26.54
CA THR A 324 11.79 -9.40 26.62
C THR A 324 13.00 -8.47 26.62
N SER A 325 14.03 -8.73 27.43
CA SER A 325 15.25 -7.90 27.47
C SER A 325 15.99 -7.86 26.13
N GLU A 326 16.09 -8.99 25.43
CA GLU A 326 16.70 -9.05 24.09
C GLU A 326 15.88 -8.27 23.05
N LEU A 327 14.54 -8.39 23.10
CA LEU A 327 13.64 -7.65 22.21
C LEU A 327 13.63 -6.15 22.49
N GLU A 328 13.73 -5.72 23.75
CA GLU A 328 13.88 -4.31 24.13
C GLU A 328 15.21 -3.73 23.63
N THR A 329 16.30 -4.49 23.75
CA THR A 329 17.62 -4.10 23.22
C THR A 329 17.57 -3.90 21.71
N PHE A 330 16.94 -4.84 21.00
CA PHE A 330 16.70 -4.73 19.56
C PHE A 330 15.76 -3.56 19.20
N GLY A 331 14.68 -3.37 19.96
CA GLY A 331 13.75 -2.25 19.76
C GLY A 331 14.44 -0.90 19.92
N ASN A 332 15.33 -0.77 20.90
CA ASN A 332 16.14 0.44 21.09
C ASN A 332 17.13 0.65 19.93
N LEU A 333 17.74 -0.42 19.40
CA LEU A 333 18.59 -0.34 18.21
C LEU A 333 17.80 0.24 17.02
N VAL A 334 16.60 -0.30 16.75
CA VAL A 334 15.70 0.21 15.70
C VAL A 334 15.34 1.67 15.98
N ARG A 335 14.99 2.02 17.22
CA ARG A 335 14.67 3.40 17.62
C ARG A 335 15.80 4.38 17.29
N HIS A 336 17.02 4.03 17.65
CA HIS A 336 18.19 4.88 17.43
C HIS A 336 18.59 4.97 15.96
N GLN A 337 18.58 3.86 15.23
CA GLN A 337 19.07 3.84 13.85
C GLN A 337 18.03 4.25 12.81
N VAL A 338 16.74 4.07 13.10
CA VAL A 338 15.66 4.34 12.15
C VAL A 338 14.99 5.68 12.41
N PHE A 339 14.63 6.00 13.66
CA PHE A 339 13.89 7.21 13.98
C PHE A 339 14.75 8.41 14.32
N ARG A 340 15.94 8.21 14.90
CA ARG A 340 16.87 9.31 15.23
C ARG A 340 17.90 9.59 14.13
N ALA A 341 18.04 8.69 13.17
CA ALA A 341 18.74 9.00 11.93
C ALA A 341 17.82 9.81 11.01
N ASP A 342 18.37 10.67 10.16
CA ASP A 342 17.64 11.41 9.11
C ASP A 342 17.15 10.48 7.98
N SER A 343 16.52 9.37 8.36
CA SER A 343 15.99 8.35 7.47
C SER A 343 14.74 8.87 6.78
N SER A 344 14.54 8.46 5.52
CA SER A 344 13.29 8.75 4.82
C SER A 344 12.10 8.10 5.53
N PHE A 345 10.95 8.77 5.55
CA PHE A 345 9.74 8.24 6.18
C PHE A 345 9.32 6.87 5.61
N ARG A 346 9.57 6.63 4.32
CA ARG A 346 9.40 5.31 3.66
C ARG A 346 10.24 4.23 4.34
N THR A 347 11.53 4.50 4.56
CA THR A 347 12.45 3.57 5.23
C THR A 347 12.00 3.28 6.65
N VAL A 348 11.54 4.31 7.39
CA VAL A 348 10.97 4.15 8.74
C VAL A 348 9.80 3.17 8.71
N CYS A 349 8.83 3.37 7.82
CA CYS A 349 7.67 2.50 7.67
C CYS A 349 8.06 1.05 7.31
N GLN A 350 9.05 0.87 6.44
CA GLN A 350 9.56 -0.45 6.05
C GLN A 350 10.22 -1.17 7.22
N CYS A 351 11.15 -0.54 7.93
CA CYS A 351 11.86 -1.14 9.07
C CYS A 351 10.92 -1.53 10.22
N VAL A 352 9.94 -0.67 10.52
CA VAL A 352 8.91 -0.96 11.53
C VAL A 352 8.04 -2.14 11.10
N HIS A 353 7.58 -2.13 9.83
CA HIS A 353 6.79 -3.22 9.28
C HIS A 353 7.52 -4.58 9.37
N LEU A 354 8.80 -4.62 8.99
CA LEU A 354 9.63 -5.81 9.03
C LEU A 354 9.84 -6.31 10.47
N THR A 355 10.10 -5.40 11.40
CA THR A 355 10.27 -5.72 12.83
C THR A 355 9.02 -6.38 13.40
N VAL A 356 7.86 -5.79 13.16
CA VAL A 356 6.59 -6.33 13.67
C VAL A 356 6.25 -7.65 12.98
N LEU A 357 6.51 -7.80 11.68
CA LEU A 357 6.30 -9.06 10.97
C LEU A 357 7.17 -10.18 11.54
N ALA A 358 8.44 -9.91 11.85
CA ALA A 358 9.33 -10.86 12.50
C ALA A 358 8.79 -11.27 13.88
N CYS A 359 8.25 -10.31 14.65
CA CYS A 359 7.59 -10.58 15.93
C CYS A 359 6.34 -11.47 15.76
N LYS A 360 5.50 -11.20 14.76
CA LYS A 360 4.33 -12.03 14.42
C LYS A 360 4.70 -13.48 14.07
N MET A 361 5.90 -13.73 13.53
CA MET A 361 6.39 -15.09 13.31
C MET A 361 6.69 -15.82 14.63
N LEU A 362 7.20 -15.13 15.65
CA LEU A 362 7.35 -15.70 17.00
C LEU A 362 6.00 -16.02 17.66
N GLU A 363 4.97 -15.21 17.40
CA GLU A 363 3.63 -15.47 17.95
C GLU A 363 3.07 -16.83 17.51
N LYS A 364 3.39 -17.25 16.27
CA LYS A 364 3.03 -18.58 15.76
C LYS A 364 3.70 -19.72 16.55
N GLN A 365 4.83 -19.46 17.20
CA GLN A 365 5.54 -20.42 18.07
C GLN A 365 5.04 -20.38 19.53
N GLY A 366 4.04 -19.54 19.82
CA GLY A 366 3.46 -19.36 21.15
C GLY A 366 4.07 -18.22 21.98
N LEU A 367 4.95 -17.41 21.39
CA LEU A 367 5.61 -16.27 22.03
C LEU A 367 4.99 -14.95 21.56
N LYS A 368 4.05 -14.40 22.33
CA LYS A 368 3.33 -13.17 21.96
C LYS A 368 4.03 -11.92 22.50
N PHE A 369 4.70 -11.17 21.61
CA PHE A 369 5.43 -9.95 21.96
C PHE A 369 5.06 -8.72 21.11
N SER A 370 4.08 -8.81 20.18
CA SER A 370 3.81 -7.69 19.24
C SER A 370 3.44 -6.39 19.95
N PHE A 371 2.67 -6.48 21.04
CA PHE A 371 2.23 -5.33 21.84
C PHE A 371 3.40 -4.46 22.36
N MET A 372 4.57 -5.06 22.56
CA MET A 372 5.76 -4.37 23.07
C MET A 372 6.30 -3.38 22.02
N PHE A 373 6.42 -3.83 20.77
CA PHE A 373 6.88 -2.98 19.67
C PHE A 373 5.83 -1.96 19.27
N GLU A 374 4.55 -2.32 19.33
CA GLU A 374 3.45 -1.37 19.12
C GLU A 374 3.56 -0.20 20.10
N LYS A 375 3.75 -0.47 21.39
CA LYS A 375 3.93 0.56 22.41
C LYS A 375 5.24 1.34 22.24
N LEU A 376 6.34 0.66 21.93
CA LEU A 376 7.67 1.29 21.83
C LEU A 376 7.76 2.28 20.66
N PHE A 377 7.14 1.95 19.51
CA PHE A 377 7.26 2.75 18.29
C PHE A 377 6.15 3.78 18.09
N LEU A 378 5.04 3.72 18.82
CA LEU A 378 3.85 4.56 18.56
C LEU A 378 4.16 6.06 18.57
N ASP A 379 4.82 6.54 19.63
CA ASP A 379 5.11 7.98 19.78
C ASP A 379 6.13 8.47 18.74
N ASP A 380 7.16 7.66 18.47
CA ASP A 380 8.17 7.99 17.47
C ASP A 380 7.56 7.98 16.05
N LEU A 381 6.65 7.04 15.76
CA LEU A 381 5.89 6.99 14.50
C LEU A 381 4.99 8.21 14.34
N ARG A 382 4.28 8.62 15.40
CA ARG A 382 3.45 9.83 15.39
C ARG A 382 4.29 11.07 15.10
N SER A 383 5.46 11.20 15.74
CA SER A 383 6.38 12.33 15.49
C SER A 383 6.93 12.31 14.06
N ALA A 384 7.36 11.15 13.57
CA ALA A 384 7.83 10.97 12.20
C ALA A 384 6.74 11.32 11.18
N PHE A 385 5.50 10.94 11.47
CA PHE A 385 4.33 11.27 10.65
C PHE A 385 4.09 12.77 10.55
N GLN A 386 4.09 13.46 11.69
CA GLN A 386 3.88 14.91 11.76
C GLN A 386 4.98 15.64 11.01
N THR A 387 6.23 15.21 11.18
CA THR A 387 7.39 15.78 10.48
C THR A 387 7.26 15.60 8.97
N TYR A 388 6.94 14.39 8.51
CA TYR A 388 6.74 14.10 7.09
C TYR A 388 5.57 14.88 6.49
N SER A 389 4.47 15.06 7.25
CA SER A 389 3.34 15.91 6.86
C SER A 389 3.76 17.38 6.71
N ILE A 390 4.60 17.90 7.61
CA ILE A 390 5.17 19.26 7.47
C ILE A 390 6.04 19.36 6.21
N THR A 391 6.93 18.39 5.96
CA THR A 391 7.78 18.39 4.77
C THR A 391 6.97 18.32 3.47
N ALA A 392 5.93 17.48 3.43
CA ALA A 392 5.02 17.39 2.29
C ALA A 392 4.33 18.73 2.01
N ARG A 393 3.83 19.41 3.05
CA ARG A 393 3.25 20.75 2.93
C ARG A 393 4.26 21.79 2.44
N GLN A 394 5.50 21.75 2.91
CA GLN A 394 6.56 22.64 2.45
C GLN A 394 6.87 22.45 0.95
N ILE A 395 6.84 21.22 0.44
CA ILE A 395 7.00 20.94 -0.99
C ILE A 395 5.86 21.59 -1.79
N ILE A 396 4.62 21.45 -1.32
CA ILE A 396 3.45 22.08 -1.96
C ILE A 396 3.55 23.61 -1.90
N ALA A 397 3.90 24.18 -0.74
CA ALA A 397 4.08 25.62 -0.58
C ALA A 397 5.17 26.19 -1.50
N LYS A 398 6.27 25.46 -1.68
CA LYS A 398 7.32 25.83 -2.63
C LYS A 398 6.85 25.74 -4.09
N ALA A 399 6.04 24.73 -4.44
CA ALA A 399 5.46 24.66 -5.77
C ALA A 399 4.52 25.84 -6.03
N LEU A 400 3.72 26.22 -5.03
CA LEU A 400 2.79 27.36 -5.08
C LEU A 400 3.50 28.71 -5.17
N SER A 401 4.66 28.89 -4.54
CA SER A 401 5.40 30.17 -4.62
C SER A 401 6.01 30.42 -6.00
N THR A 402 6.26 29.35 -6.76
CA THR A 402 6.77 29.43 -8.15
C THR A 402 5.67 29.33 -9.20
N GLU A 403 4.40 29.31 -8.79
CA GLU A 403 3.26 29.06 -9.67
C GLU A 403 2.86 30.31 -10.47
N THR A 404 2.70 30.13 -11.79
CA THR A 404 2.25 31.16 -12.73
C THR A 404 0.74 31.13 -12.97
N TRP A 405 0.07 30.03 -12.56
CA TRP A 405 -1.34 29.74 -12.79
C TRP A 405 -1.69 29.60 -14.26
N GLU A 406 -0.77 29.03 -15.03
CA GLU A 406 -0.94 28.71 -16.44
C GLU A 406 -1.10 27.21 -16.65
N ILE A 407 -1.81 26.87 -17.71
CA ILE A 407 -2.18 25.49 -18.02
C ILE A 407 -1.05 24.88 -18.84
N GLU A 408 -0.20 24.12 -18.15
CA GLU A 408 1.02 23.54 -18.73
C GLU A 408 0.93 22.03 -18.94
N GLN A 409 0.02 21.35 -18.23
CA GLN A 409 0.01 19.88 -18.18
C GLN A 409 -1.31 19.28 -18.68
N THR A 410 -1.19 18.12 -19.31
CA THR A 410 -2.33 17.27 -19.66
C THR A 410 -2.42 16.09 -18.69
N TRP A 411 -3.62 15.88 -18.18
CA TRP A 411 -3.94 14.88 -17.18
C TRP A 411 -4.98 13.91 -17.75
N ILE A 412 -4.80 12.61 -17.52
CA ILE A 412 -5.71 11.57 -18.02
C ILE A 412 -6.64 11.17 -16.88
N LYS A 413 -7.95 11.45 -17.03
CA LYS A 413 -8.99 11.07 -16.06
C LYS A 413 -9.10 9.55 -15.93
N GLN A 414 -9.60 9.07 -14.79
CA GLN A 414 -9.77 7.65 -14.56
C GLN A 414 -10.96 7.18 -15.41
N PRO A 415 -10.82 6.12 -16.22
CA PRO A 415 -11.87 5.72 -17.14
C PRO A 415 -13.12 5.28 -16.35
N SER A 416 -14.21 6.02 -16.54
CA SER A 416 -15.52 5.69 -15.98
C SER A 416 -16.25 4.73 -16.93
N LYS A 417 -15.94 3.43 -16.81
CA LYS A 417 -16.62 2.26 -17.39
C LYS A 417 -16.82 2.16 -18.92
N ILE A 418 -16.93 3.24 -19.72
CA ILE A 418 -17.08 3.18 -21.19
C ILE A 418 -16.44 4.44 -21.82
N ASP A 419 -15.66 4.25 -22.88
CA ASP A 419 -15.07 5.24 -23.81
C ASP A 419 -13.93 6.17 -23.35
N VAL A 420 -13.25 6.71 -24.39
CA VAL A 420 -11.97 7.44 -24.48
C VAL A 420 -11.56 8.16 -23.19
N ALA A 421 -10.30 7.98 -22.79
CA ALA A 421 -9.76 8.62 -21.60
C ALA A 421 -9.80 10.15 -21.73
N ASP A 422 -10.75 10.77 -21.03
CA ASP A 422 -10.90 12.22 -20.93
C ASP A 422 -9.59 12.87 -20.50
N LYS A 423 -9.13 13.85 -21.27
CA LYS A 423 -7.96 14.66 -20.93
C LYS A 423 -8.40 15.94 -20.24
N LEU A 424 -7.78 16.25 -19.13
CA LEU A 424 -7.97 17.47 -18.37
C LEU A 424 -6.68 18.28 -18.40
N SER A 425 -6.79 19.59 -18.57
CA SER A 425 -5.61 20.46 -18.63
C SER A 425 -5.43 21.14 -17.28
N ILE A 426 -4.31 20.88 -16.59
CA ILE A 426 -4.05 21.32 -15.21
C ILE A 426 -2.75 22.11 -15.11
N THR A 427 -2.59 22.87 -14.03
CA THR A 427 -1.34 23.61 -13.77
C THR A 427 -0.26 22.71 -13.16
N ARG A 428 0.98 23.21 -13.13
CA ARG A 428 2.13 22.50 -12.56
C ARG A 428 1.96 22.20 -11.07
N SER A 429 1.45 23.14 -10.27
CA SER A 429 1.21 22.91 -8.84
C SER A 429 0.11 21.90 -8.56
N ALA A 430 -0.93 21.81 -9.39
CA ALA A 430 -1.99 20.80 -9.24
C ALA A 430 -1.42 19.38 -9.44
N ARG A 431 -0.53 19.21 -10.41
CA ARG A 431 0.23 17.95 -10.57
C ARG A 431 1.13 17.68 -9.38
N SER A 432 1.88 18.69 -8.92
CA SER A 432 2.74 18.56 -7.75
C SER A 432 1.97 18.12 -6.51
N LEU A 433 0.76 18.65 -6.30
CA LEU A 433 -0.13 18.22 -5.22
C LEU A 433 -0.50 16.74 -5.35
N TYR A 434 -0.89 16.28 -6.54
CA TYR A 434 -1.14 14.86 -6.78
C TYR A 434 0.08 14.00 -6.45
N ASP A 435 1.26 14.34 -7.00
CA ASP A 435 2.45 13.52 -6.84
C ASP A 435 2.86 13.43 -5.35
N VAL A 436 2.78 14.54 -4.61
CA VAL A 436 3.06 14.58 -3.16
C VAL A 436 2.04 13.74 -2.38
N VAL A 437 0.74 13.94 -2.59
CA VAL A 437 -0.31 13.20 -1.86
C VAL A 437 -0.27 11.70 -2.21
N HIS A 438 -0.02 11.37 -3.47
CA HIS A 438 0.10 9.98 -3.90
C HIS A 438 1.30 9.30 -3.24
N GLN A 439 2.46 9.96 -3.23
CA GLN A 439 3.67 9.47 -2.56
C GLN A 439 3.44 9.31 -1.05
N PHE A 440 2.77 10.28 -0.42
CA PHE A 440 2.41 10.26 0.99
C PHE A 440 1.59 9.01 1.35
N ILE A 441 0.55 8.71 0.56
CA ILE A 441 -0.29 7.51 0.73
C ILE A 441 0.51 6.22 0.47
N GLN A 442 1.39 6.21 -0.54
CA GLN A 442 2.23 5.05 -0.84
C GLN A 442 3.21 4.73 0.29
N ASP A 443 3.83 5.74 0.90
CA ASP A 443 4.85 5.55 1.93
C ASP A 443 4.25 5.00 3.24
N MET A 444 3.02 5.41 3.55
CA MET A 444 2.27 4.92 4.73
C MET A 444 1.69 3.52 4.56
N ARG A 445 1.80 2.96 3.34
CA ARG A 445 1.01 1.81 2.94
C ARG A 445 1.23 0.59 3.84
N LEU A 446 2.47 0.39 4.28
CA LEU A 446 2.87 -0.77 5.06
C LEU A 446 2.33 -0.75 6.50
N LEU A 447 2.03 0.44 7.04
CA LEU A 447 1.54 0.62 8.40
C LEU A 447 0.01 0.72 8.45
N ILE A 448 -0.59 1.51 7.54
CA ILE A 448 -2.03 1.82 7.60
C ILE A 448 -2.90 0.70 7.01
N PHE A 449 -2.48 0.08 5.90
CA PHE A 449 -3.33 -0.88 5.19
C PHE A 449 -3.10 -2.34 5.60
N ASN A 450 -2.10 -2.62 6.44
CA ASN A 450 -1.83 -3.99 6.88
C ASN A 450 -2.37 -4.22 8.31
N PRO A 451 -3.59 -4.77 8.46
CA PRO A 451 -4.21 -4.96 9.78
C PRO A 451 -3.51 -6.03 10.63
N ILE A 452 -2.57 -6.80 10.05
CA ILE A 452 -1.79 -7.81 10.77
C ILE A 452 -0.71 -7.15 11.64
N VAL A 453 -0.27 -5.95 11.26
CA VAL A 453 0.90 -5.28 11.83
C VAL A 453 0.50 -4.46 13.05
N PHE A 454 -0.55 -3.67 12.95
CA PHE A 454 -1.05 -2.89 14.09
C PHE A 454 -2.54 -3.13 14.26
N ASP A 455 -2.95 -3.41 15.50
CA ASP A 455 -4.37 -3.57 15.84
C ASP A 455 -5.12 -2.25 15.55
N PRO A 456 -6.17 -2.27 14.71
CA PRO A 456 -6.95 -1.08 14.38
C PRO A 456 -7.64 -0.40 15.56
N THR A 457 -7.80 -1.08 16.69
CA THR A 457 -8.37 -0.48 17.90
C THR A 457 -7.37 0.41 18.65
N VAL A 458 -6.07 0.34 18.29
CA VAL A 458 -4.95 1.02 18.97
C VAL A 458 -4.36 2.18 18.13
N ASN A 459 -4.68 2.24 16.84
CA ASN A 459 -3.98 3.11 15.89
C ASN A 459 -4.56 4.51 15.76
N ASP A 460 -3.99 5.45 16.51
CA ASP A 460 -4.16 6.90 16.28
C ASP A 460 -3.54 7.41 14.96
N LEU A 461 -2.96 6.55 14.12
CA LEU A 461 -2.21 6.93 12.92
C LEU A 461 -3.10 7.27 11.71
N LEU A 462 -4.27 6.63 11.57
CA LEU A 462 -5.16 6.89 10.44
C LEU A 462 -5.78 8.29 10.50
N PRO A 463 -6.31 8.78 11.64
CA PRO A 463 -6.75 10.17 11.76
C PRO A 463 -5.64 11.20 11.48
N LEU A 464 -4.40 10.93 11.91
CA LEU A 464 -3.23 11.75 11.58
C LEU A 464 -3.00 11.82 10.07
N ALA A 465 -3.13 10.70 9.37
CA ALA A 465 -3.00 10.65 7.91
C ALA A 465 -4.12 11.36 7.17
N SER A 466 -5.36 11.16 7.62
CA SER A 466 -6.53 11.87 7.11
C SER A 466 -6.37 13.38 7.28
N THR A 467 -5.94 13.82 8.46
CA THR A 467 -5.69 15.24 8.76
C THR A 467 -4.55 15.79 7.91
N GLY A 468 -3.45 15.05 7.76
CA GLY A 468 -2.32 15.46 6.92
C GLY A 468 -2.73 15.69 5.46
N ILE A 469 -3.46 14.74 4.86
CA ILE A 469 -3.98 14.89 3.50
C ILE A 469 -4.92 16.10 3.42
N ARG A 470 -5.86 16.23 4.35
CA ARG A 470 -6.82 17.34 4.38
C ARG A 470 -6.13 18.71 4.43
N VAL A 471 -5.16 18.90 5.33
CA VAL A 471 -4.44 20.18 5.48
C VAL A 471 -3.65 20.52 4.21
N MET A 472 -3.04 19.54 3.53
CA MET A 472 -2.37 19.76 2.24
C MET A 472 -3.34 20.32 1.18
N PHE A 473 -4.57 19.81 1.12
CA PHE A 473 -5.60 20.37 0.25
C PHE A 473 -6.06 21.75 0.72
N GLU A 474 -6.34 21.94 2.00
CA GLU A 474 -6.80 23.24 2.54
C GLU A 474 -5.80 24.36 2.26
N GLU A 475 -4.49 24.14 2.44
CA GLU A 475 -3.44 25.11 2.10
C GLU A 475 -3.40 25.43 0.60
N TYR A 476 -3.61 24.43 -0.26
CA TYR A 476 -3.68 24.61 -1.70
C TYR A 476 -4.93 25.41 -2.11
N LEU A 477 -6.09 25.06 -1.56
CA LEU A 477 -7.37 25.75 -1.80
C LEU A 477 -7.32 27.20 -1.31
N LEU A 478 -6.68 27.46 -0.17
CA LEU A 478 -6.49 28.81 0.36
C LEU A 478 -5.68 29.68 -0.61
N ASN A 479 -4.58 29.16 -1.17
CA ASN A 479 -3.79 29.88 -2.16
C ASN A 479 -4.55 30.13 -3.47
N MET A 480 -5.36 29.16 -3.94
CA MET A 480 -6.26 29.42 -5.07
C MET A 480 -7.27 30.53 -4.77
N ALA A 481 -7.82 30.55 -3.55
CA ALA A 481 -8.77 31.58 -3.12
C ALA A 481 -8.13 32.97 -2.96
N THR A 482 -6.86 33.07 -2.55
CA THR A 482 -6.16 34.36 -2.45
C THR A 482 -5.82 34.90 -3.83
N VAL A 483 -5.29 34.06 -4.72
CA VAL A 483 -4.95 34.47 -6.09
C VAL A 483 -6.21 34.88 -6.85
N SER A 484 -7.28 34.08 -6.80
CA SER A 484 -8.55 34.43 -7.45
C SER A 484 -9.10 35.79 -6.98
N LYS A 485 -8.88 36.20 -5.73
CA LYS A 485 -9.28 37.52 -5.21
C LYS A 485 -8.41 38.69 -5.70
N SER A 486 -7.16 38.47 -6.11
CA SER A 486 -6.25 39.53 -6.58
C SER A 486 -6.71 40.22 -7.87
N GLU A 487 -6.76 41.54 -7.90
CA GLU A 487 -7.22 42.34 -9.06
C GLU A 487 -6.40 42.11 -10.34
N ALA A 488 -5.14 41.66 -10.21
CA ALA A 488 -4.22 41.39 -11.31
C ALA A 488 -4.48 40.08 -12.06
N THR A 489 -5.49 39.29 -11.67
CA THR A 489 -5.77 37.99 -12.27
C THR A 489 -6.36 38.10 -13.68
N THR A 490 -5.71 37.43 -14.63
CA THR A 490 -6.19 37.33 -16.02
C THR A 490 -7.28 36.27 -16.17
N ASP A 491 -8.00 36.29 -17.29
CA ASP A 491 -9.03 35.29 -17.63
C ASP A 491 -8.43 33.89 -17.76
N ALA A 492 -7.27 33.77 -18.40
CA ALA A 492 -6.55 32.51 -18.52
C ALA A 492 -6.19 31.92 -17.15
N GLN A 493 -5.70 32.74 -16.22
CA GLN A 493 -5.38 32.31 -14.85
C GLN A 493 -6.64 31.94 -14.05
N GLY A 494 -7.73 32.69 -14.21
CA GLY A 494 -9.01 32.36 -13.58
C GLY A 494 -9.58 31.02 -14.07
N ILE A 495 -9.46 30.74 -15.37
CA ILE A 495 -9.87 29.47 -15.97
C ILE A 495 -8.96 28.33 -15.48
N ALA A 496 -7.65 28.57 -15.34
CA ALA A 496 -6.71 27.59 -14.81
C ALA A 496 -7.05 27.20 -13.35
N ILE A 497 -7.37 28.17 -12.50
CA ILE A 497 -7.81 27.94 -11.12
C ILE A 497 -9.13 27.16 -11.08
N LEU A 498 -10.06 27.46 -11.98
CA LEU A 498 -11.32 26.71 -12.10
C LEU A 498 -11.08 25.27 -12.56
N SER A 499 -10.18 25.06 -13.54
CA SER A 499 -9.77 23.74 -14.02
C SER A 499 -9.15 22.90 -12.91
N ASN A 500 -8.24 23.50 -12.13
CA ASN A 500 -7.67 22.85 -10.95
C ASN A 500 -8.76 22.53 -9.92
N SER A 501 -9.66 23.45 -9.61
CA SER A 501 -10.75 23.20 -8.65
C SER A 501 -11.65 22.04 -9.06
N TYR A 502 -11.96 21.94 -10.35
CA TYR A 502 -12.68 20.78 -10.91
C TYR A 502 -11.85 19.50 -10.81
N PHE A 503 -10.57 19.53 -11.21
CA PHE A 503 -9.65 18.40 -11.11
C PHE A 503 -9.60 17.82 -9.69
N LEU A 504 -9.43 18.69 -8.69
CA LEU A 504 -9.33 18.30 -7.29
C LEU A 504 -10.60 17.59 -6.82
N ALA A 505 -11.76 18.14 -7.17
CA ALA A 505 -13.05 17.66 -6.69
C ALA A 505 -13.51 16.39 -7.43
N GLU A 506 -13.43 16.34 -8.76
CA GLU A 506 -14.11 15.32 -9.58
C GLU A 506 -13.20 14.15 -9.99
N ASP A 507 -11.88 14.29 -9.92
CA ASP A 507 -10.95 13.19 -10.26
C ASP A 507 -9.95 12.90 -9.15
N LEU A 508 -9.14 13.86 -8.72
CA LEU A 508 -8.05 13.61 -7.76
C LEU A 508 -8.55 13.03 -6.43
N PHE A 509 -9.50 13.70 -5.78
CA PHE A 509 -9.96 13.30 -4.46
C PHE A 509 -10.77 11.99 -4.49
N PRO A 510 -11.67 11.74 -5.47
CA PRO A 510 -12.29 10.43 -5.67
C PRO A 510 -11.27 9.30 -5.84
N ARG A 511 -10.14 9.54 -6.53
CA ARG A 511 -9.06 8.54 -6.64
C ARG A 511 -8.42 8.24 -5.28
N ILE A 512 -8.19 9.26 -4.47
CA ILE A 512 -7.65 9.10 -3.11
C ILE A 512 -8.63 8.29 -2.26
N ILE A 513 -9.93 8.65 -2.27
CA ILE A 513 -10.98 7.90 -1.56
C ILE A 513 -10.98 6.44 -2.02
N LYS A 514 -10.95 6.19 -3.33
CA LYS A 514 -10.94 4.83 -3.87
C LYS A 514 -9.71 4.04 -3.41
N GLN A 515 -8.52 4.65 -3.41
CA GLN A 515 -7.30 4.01 -2.93
C GLN A 515 -7.38 3.65 -1.43
N LEU A 516 -7.99 4.52 -0.62
CA LEU A 516 -8.15 4.31 0.81
C LEU A 516 -9.25 3.28 1.11
N THR A 517 -10.43 3.42 0.52
CA THR A 517 -11.61 2.56 0.77
C THR A 517 -11.46 1.13 0.24
N GLN A 518 -10.69 0.91 -0.83
CA GLN A 518 -10.35 -0.45 -1.29
C GLN A 518 -9.55 -1.24 -0.26
N ARG A 519 -8.86 -0.56 0.67
CA ARG A 519 -7.88 -1.18 1.58
C ARG A 519 -8.17 -0.97 3.06
N ILE A 520 -9.07 -0.07 3.40
CA ILE A 520 -9.48 0.26 4.77
C ILE A 520 -10.99 0.03 4.90
N PRO A 521 -11.46 -0.75 5.90
CA PRO A 521 -12.88 -0.87 6.18
C PRO A 521 -13.50 0.50 6.53
N PRO A 522 -14.71 0.82 6.02
CA PRO A 522 -15.34 2.12 6.23
C PRO A 522 -15.60 2.48 7.69
N GLN A 523 -15.71 1.47 8.58
CA GLN A 523 -15.92 1.69 10.02
C GLN A 523 -14.68 2.28 10.76
N ARG A 524 -13.52 2.40 10.11
CA ARG A 524 -12.25 2.85 10.74
C ARG A 524 -12.03 4.38 10.75
N GLY A 525 -13.08 5.20 10.71
CA GLY A 525 -12.91 6.67 10.78
C GLY A 525 -12.59 7.34 9.44
N MET A 526 -13.18 6.84 8.35
CA MET A 526 -13.10 7.46 7.01
C MET A 526 -14.10 8.63 6.81
N THR A 527 -14.93 8.93 7.81
CA THR A 527 -16.00 9.93 7.73
C THR A 527 -15.47 11.33 7.45
N GLU A 528 -14.33 11.72 8.03
CA GLU A 528 -13.75 13.05 7.83
C GLU A 528 -13.28 13.27 6.39
N ILE A 529 -12.60 12.28 5.80
CA ILE A 529 -12.17 12.34 4.40
C ILE A 529 -13.38 12.37 3.47
N LEU A 530 -14.40 11.55 3.73
CA LEU A 530 -15.61 11.52 2.92
C LEU A 530 -16.37 12.86 2.98
N ASN A 531 -16.53 13.44 4.18
CA ASN A 531 -17.16 14.75 4.35
C ASN A 531 -16.36 15.88 3.69
N PHE A 532 -15.04 15.75 3.59
CA PHE A 532 -14.19 16.74 2.92
C PHE A 532 -14.41 16.76 1.39
N HIS A 533 -14.79 15.63 0.78
CA HIS A 533 -15.15 15.60 -0.65
C HIS A 533 -16.32 16.55 -0.97
N ASP A 534 -17.35 16.56 -0.13
CA ASP A 534 -18.48 17.49 -0.28
C ASP A 534 -18.05 18.95 -0.16
N GLN A 535 -17.05 19.24 0.68
CA GLN A 535 -16.48 20.58 0.81
C GLN A 535 -15.70 20.98 -0.45
N LEU A 536 -14.93 20.07 -1.04
CA LEU A 536 -14.25 20.30 -2.32
C LEU A 536 -15.25 20.60 -3.44
N MET A 537 -16.34 19.84 -3.51
CA MET A 537 -17.41 20.07 -4.49
C MET A 537 -18.09 21.43 -4.30
N LYS A 538 -18.36 21.84 -3.05
CA LYS A 538 -18.89 23.18 -2.74
C LYS A 538 -17.89 24.28 -3.10
N PHE A 539 -16.60 24.09 -2.81
CA PHE A 539 -15.55 25.05 -3.16
C PHE A 539 -15.44 25.24 -4.67
N TYR A 540 -15.43 24.15 -5.44
CA TYR A 540 -15.42 24.22 -6.90
C TYR A 540 -16.61 25.03 -7.45
N LYS A 541 -17.83 24.74 -6.98
CA LYS A 541 -19.02 25.50 -7.37
C LYS A 541 -18.88 26.98 -7.00
N ALA A 542 -18.39 27.29 -5.80
CA ALA A 542 -18.18 28.67 -5.35
C ALA A 542 -17.12 29.41 -6.19
N GLN A 543 -16.04 28.74 -6.60
CA GLN A 543 -15.02 29.33 -7.47
C GLN A 543 -15.56 29.69 -8.86
N ARG A 544 -16.45 28.86 -9.41
CA ARG A 544 -17.15 29.18 -10.67
C ARG A 544 -18.02 30.44 -10.53
N GLU A 545 -18.80 30.51 -9.47
CA GLU A 545 -19.64 31.69 -9.18
C GLU A 545 -18.79 32.95 -9.03
N PHE A 546 -17.71 32.85 -8.26
CA PHE A 546 -16.79 33.95 -7.99
C PHE A 546 -16.06 34.43 -9.26
N PHE A 547 -15.67 33.50 -10.15
CA PHE A 547 -15.05 33.84 -11.44
C PHE A 547 -15.90 34.80 -12.27
N CYS A 548 -17.21 34.54 -12.36
CA CYS A 548 -18.15 35.38 -13.09
C CYS A 548 -18.45 36.68 -12.35
N GLN A 549 -18.73 36.62 -11.04
CA GLN A 549 -19.03 37.81 -10.23
C GLN A 549 -17.94 38.87 -10.32
N LYS A 550 -16.68 38.45 -10.18
CA LYS A 550 -15.52 39.36 -10.20
C LYS A 550 -15.31 40.06 -11.55
N ARG A 551 -15.75 39.44 -12.65
CA ARG A 551 -15.59 39.98 -14.00
C ARG A 551 -16.82 40.76 -14.48
N GLY A 552 -17.97 40.59 -13.81
CA GLY A 552 -19.22 41.24 -14.18
C GLY A 552 -19.09 42.76 -14.32
N GLU A 553 -18.41 43.42 -13.38
CA GLU A 553 -18.20 44.86 -13.43
C GLU A 553 -17.39 45.28 -14.66
N LYS A 554 -16.26 44.58 -14.93
CA LYS A 554 -15.42 44.83 -16.12
C LYS A 554 -16.17 44.56 -17.42
N TRP A 555 -17.03 43.55 -17.45
CA TRP A 555 -17.87 43.29 -18.62
C TRP A 555 -18.83 44.44 -18.90
N ILE A 556 -19.39 45.07 -17.87
CA ILE A 556 -20.30 46.21 -18.01
C ILE A 556 -19.53 47.49 -18.35
N SER A 557 -18.41 47.78 -17.68
CA SER A 557 -17.65 49.02 -17.85
C SER A 557 -16.83 49.04 -19.14
N ASP A 558 -16.14 47.94 -19.47
CA ASP A 558 -15.08 47.95 -20.49
C ASP A 558 -15.54 47.31 -21.80
N ILE A 559 -16.37 46.27 -21.74
CA ILE A 559 -16.84 45.51 -22.91
C ILE A 559 -18.15 46.08 -23.44
N ILE A 560 -19.20 46.08 -22.62
CA ILE A 560 -20.51 46.64 -22.97
C ILE A 560 -20.44 48.17 -22.99
N LYS A 561 -19.58 48.75 -22.14
CA LYS A 561 -19.42 50.20 -21.97
C LYS A 561 -20.75 50.88 -21.69
N TRP A 562 -21.53 50.27 -20.80
CA TRP A 562 -22.93 50.62 -20.50
C TRP A 562 -23.14 52.13 -20.35
N ASN A 563 -22.31 52.81 -19.55
CA ASN A 563 -22.43 54.25 -19.30
C ASN A 563 -22.25 55.10 -20.57
N SER A 564 -21.32 54.72 -21.46
CA SER A 564 -21.02 55.49 -22.68
C SER A 564 -21.91 55.13 -23.87
N GLU A 565 -22.46 53.90 -23.89
CA GLU A 565 -23.40 53.46 -24.92
C GLU A 565 -24.83 53.86 -24.60
N ALA A 566 -25.18 53.96 -23.32
CA ALA A 566 -26.47 54.46 -22.87
C ALA A 566 -26.80 55.79 -23.56
N GLU A 567 -25.92 56.79 -23.53
CA GLU A 567 -26.14 58.08 -24.19
C GLU A 567 -26.47 57.96 -25.69
N LYS A 568 -25.89 56.97 -26.39
CA LYS A 568 -26.13 56.73 -27.82
C LYS A 568 -27.48 56.09 -28.09
N TRP A 569 -28.04 55.32 -27.15
CA TRP A 569 -29.40 54.77 -27.25
C TRP A 569 -30.48 55.86 -27.18
N PHE A 570 -30.12 57.03 -26.64
CA PHE A 570 -31.06 58.13 -26.38
C PHE A 570 -30.89 59.32 -27.33
N ALA A 571 -29.96 59.25 -28.29
CA ALA A 571 -29.82 60.27 -29.34
C ALA A 571 -31.03 60.27 -30.30
N PRO A 572 -31.55 61.45 -30.70
CA PRO A 572 -32.65 61.52 -31.67
C PRO A 572 -32.13 61.28 -33.09
N LEU A 573 -32.79 60.40 -33.86
CA LEU A 573 -33.08 60.48 -35.32
C LEU A 573 -33.55 59.12 -35.90
N ASP A 574 -34.17 59.18 -37.09
CA ASP A 574 -35.00 58.20 -37.83
C ASP A 574 -34.37 56.86 -38.29
N SER A 575 -33.36 56.32 -37.61
CA SER A 575 -32.77 55.03 -38.00
C SER A 575 -33.57 53.84 -37.43
N PRO A 576 -33.88 52.81 -38.26
CA PRO A 576 -34.52 51.58 -37.78
C PRO A 576 -33.62 50.81 -36.79
N VAL A 577 -34.26 50.04 -35.89
CA VAL A 577 -33.62 49.20 -34.88
C VAL A 577 -33.59 47.77 -35.41
N ASP A 578 -32.53 47.44 -36.16
CA ASP A 578 -32.41 46.17 -36.88
C ASP A 578 -31.33 45.24 -36.31
N THR A 579 -30.49 45.73 -35.39
CA THR A 579 -29.40 44.95 -34.77
C THR A 579 -29.23 45.28 -33.29
N PRO A 580 -28.79 44.31 -32.46
CA PRO A 580 -28.40 44.60 -31.09
C PRO A 580 -27.30 45.65 -31.04
N SER A 581 -27.19 46.37 -29.93
CA SER A 581 -26.24 47.46 -29.78
C SER A 581 -24.80 46.94 -29.71
N ALA A 582 -23.85 47.81 -30.08
CA ALA A 582 -22.46 47.44 -30.28
C ALA A 582 -21.81 46.84 -29.02
N GLY A 583 -22.16 47.31 -27.83
CA GLY A 583 -21.66 46.81 -26.55
C GLY A 583 -22.16 45.41 -26.23
N PHE A 584 -23.45 45.13 -26.42
CA PHE A 584 -24.00 43.78 -26.23
C PHE A 584 -23.46 42.80 -27.28
N MET A 585 -23.30 43.23 -28.54
CA MET A 585 -22.63 42.43 -29.57
C MET A 585 -21.18 42.13 -29.21
N SER A 586 -20.44 43.12 -28.68
CA SER A 586 -19.06 42.95 -28.21
C SER A 586 -18.97 41.95 -27.05
N PHE A 587 -19.93 41.99 -26.13
CA PHE A 587 -20.05 41.01 -25.05
C PHE A 587 -20.35 39.61 -25.58
N GLY A 588 -21.21 39.48 -26.58
CA GLY A 588 -21.45 38.21 -27.27
C GLY A 588 -20.18 37.62 -27.90
N VAL A 589 -19.38 38.44 -28.60
CA VAL A 589 -18.08 38.01 -29.15
C VAL A 589 -17.13 37.57 -28.03
N TYR A 590 -17.09 38.31 -26.93
CA TYR A 590 -16.30 37.94 -25.75
C TYR A 590 -16.75 36.60 -25.15
N LEU A 591 -18.06 36.32 -25.04
CA LEU A 591 -18.56 35.03 -24.55
C LEU A 591 -18.11 33.85 -25.42
N ILE A 592 -18.02 34.03 -26.74
CA ILE A 592 -17.48 33.02 -27.65
C ILE A 592 -15.99 32.81 -27.39
N GLN A 593 -15.20 33.89 -27.26
CA GLN A 593 -13.77 33.81 -26.95
C GLN A 593 -13.52 33.13 -25.60
N LEU A 594 -14.30 33.48 -24.58
CA LEU A 594 -14.28 32.85 -23.27
C LEU A 594 -14.61 31.36 -23.37
N GLY A 595 -15.65 31.01 -24.14
CA GLY A 595 -16.02 29.62 -24.40
C GLY A 595 -14.88 28.83 -25.05
N VAL A 596 -14.19 29.40 -26.04
CA VAL A 596 -13.02 28.77 -26.68
C VAL A 596 -11.87 28.56 -25.68
N GLN A 597 -11.62 29.52 -24.78
CA GLN A 597 -10.58 29.37 -23.77
C GLN A 597 -10.92 28.30 -22.73
N VAL A 598 -12.16 28.29 -22.23
CA VAL A 598 -12.65 27.27 -21.29
C VAL A 598 -12.64 25.89 -21.95
N ASN A 599 -13.02 25.78 -23.22
CA ASN A 599 -13.09 24.50 -23.94
C ASN A 599 -11.74 23.77 -24.01
N LYS A 600 -10.61 24.50 -23.96
CA LYS A 600 -9.27 23.89 -23.93
C LYS A 600 -9.01 23.06 -22.66
N CYS A 601 -9.84 23.21 -21.62
CA CYS A 601 -9.57 22.68 -20.29
C CYS A 601 -10.80 22.02 -19.66
N LEU A 602 -12.00 22.55 -19.90
CA LEU A 602 -13.27 22.15 -19.29
C LEU A 602 -14.43 22.26 -20.31
N GLU A 603 -14.42 21.45 -21.37
CA GLU A 603 -15.46 21.45 -22.43
C GLU A 603 -16.90 21.42 -21.87
N PHE A 604 -17.17 20.53 -20.91
CA PHE A 604 -18.50 20.34 -20.32
C PHE A 604 -19.00 21.51 -19.45
N GLU A 605 -18.11 22.41 -18.99
CA GLU A 605 -18.52 23.61 -18.22
C GLU A 605 -18.76 24.84 -19.09
N VAL A 606 -18.41 24.81 -20.38
CA VAL A 606 -18.57 25.96 -21.29
C VAL A 606 -19.99 26.53 -21.24
N PRO A 607 -21.07 25.72 -21.38
CA PRO A 607 -22.44 26.26 -21.36
C PRO A 607 -22.80 26.87 -20.00
N ARG A 608 -22.33 26.29 -18.89
CA ARG A 608 -22.59 26.77 -17.52
C ARG A 608 -21.96 28.13 -17.28
N ILE A 609 -20.69 28.31 -17.69
CA ILE A 609 -19.96 29.56 -17.49
C ILE A 609 -20.55 30.67 -18.35
N GLN A 610 -20.88 30.39 -19.62
CA GLN A 610 -21.51 31.37 -20.52
C GLN A 610 -22.88 31.81 -20.00
N SER A 611 -23.75 30.86 -19.63
CA SER A 611 -25.06 31.14 -19.03
C SER A 611 -24.94 31.96 -17.73
N ARG A 612 -23.98 31.60 -16.87
CA ARG A 612 -23.71 32.37 -15.64
C ARG A 612 -23.21 33.79 -15.90
N ALA A 613 -22.38 33.97 -16.92
CA ALA A 613 -21.83 35.27 -17.29
C ALA A 613 -22.93 36.22 -17.78
N VAL A 614 -23.84 35.72 -18.63
CA VAL A 614 -25.06 36.44 -19.04
C VAL A 614 -25.90 36.83 -17.82
N ALA A 615 -26.16 35.87 -16.92
CA ALA A 615 -26.92 36.13 -15.71
C ALA A 615 -26.24 37.16 -14.79
N GLU A 616 -24.91 37.20 -14.72
CA GLU A 616 -24.17 38.18 -13.91
C GLU A 616 -24.34 39.61 -14.44
N VAL A 617 -24.14 39.79 -15.75
CA VAL A 617 -24.32 41.10 -16.40
C VAL A 617 -25.72 41.61 -16.15
N LEU A 618 -26.74 40.78 -16.41
CA LEU A 618 -28.14 41.18 -16.18
C LEU A 618 -28.43 41.45 -14.69
N SER A 619 -27.84 40.69 -13.77
CA SER A 619 -27.99 40.91 -12.33
C SER A 619 -27.42 42.25 -11.85
N GLN A 620 -26.38 42.77 -12.52
CA GLN A 620 -25.83 44.08 -12.21
C GLN A 620 -26.59 45.21 -12.91
N LEU A 621 -27.03 45.01 -14.16
CA LEU A 621 -27.83 45.97 -14.93
C LEU A 621 -29.25 46.18 -14.38
N ARG A 622 -29.81 45.24 -13.62
CA ARG A 622 -31.08 45.46 -12.89
C ARG A 622 -30.92 46.40 -11.69
N SER A 623 -29.71 46.62 -11.18
CA SER A 623 -29.50 47.42 -9.97
C SER A 623 -29.79 48.90 -10.24
N ASP A 624 -30.46 49.59 -9.32
CA ASP A 624 -30.79 51.02 -9.49
C ASP A 624 -29.55 51.90 -9.74
N ALA A 625 -28.41 51.53 -9.15
CA ALA A 625 -27.14 52.22 -9.32
C ALA A 625 -26.69 52.27 -10.80
N SER A 626 -26.90 51.19 -11.56
CA SER A 626 -26.52 51.11 -12.98
C SER A 626 -27.34 52.06 -13.88
N TRP A 627 -28.47 52.57 -13.39
CA TRP A 627 -29.34 53.50 -14.12
C TRP A 627 -29.10 54.97 -13.74
N SER A 628 -28.20 55.26 -12.80
CA SER A 628 -27.92 56.63 -12.35
C SER A 628 -27.36 57.53 -13.46
N HIS A 629 -26.62 56.95 -14.42
CA HIS A 629 -26.04 57.64 -15.57
C HIS A 629 -26.95 57.62 -16.82
N VAL A 630 -28.08 56.90 -16.75
CA VAL A 630 -29.05 56.83 -17.84
C VAL A 630 -29.98 58.06 -17.75
N PRO A 631 -30.31 58.73 -18.87
CA PRO A 631 -31.24 59.86 -18.86
C PRO A 631 -32.56 59.54 -18.14
N ALA A 632 -33.08 60.50 -17.38
CA ALA A 632 -34.30 60.34 -16.57
C ALA A 632 -35.56 60.07 -17.41
N LYS A 633 -35.50 60.38 -18.71
CA LYS A 633 -36.56 60.25 -19.70
C LYS A 633 -36.04 59.49 -20.92
N LEU A 634 -36.72 58.41 -21.26
CA LEU A 634 -36.30 57.42 -22.25
C LEU A 634 -37.13 57.57 -23.53
N ASN A 635 -36.46 57.80 -24.65
CA ASN A 635 -37.09 57.89 -25.97
C ASN A 635 -37.63 56.53 -26.44
N PRO A 636 -38.74 56.46 -27.21
CA PRO A 636 -39.30 55.20 -27.72
C PRO A 636 -38.31 54.34 -28.53
N ARG A 637 -37.36 54.98 -29.23
CA ARG A 637 -36.28 54.27 -29.95
C ARG A 637 -35.34 53.53 -29.00
N GLY A 638 -34.90 54.19 -27.92
CA GLY A 638 -34.01 53.59 -26.92
C GLY A 638 -34.67 52.41 -26.21
N TYR A 639 -35.98 52.48 -25.96
CA TYR A 639 -36.75 51.34 -25.45
C TYR A 639 -36.74 50.15 -26.41
N ARG A 640 -36.98 50.39 -27.70
CA ARG A 640 -36.92 49.34 -28.74
C ARG A 640 -35.53 48.71 -28.86
N GLN A 641 -34.46 49.53 -28.77
CA GLN A 641 -33.09 49.02 -28.78
C GLN A 641 -32.80 48.12 -27.58
N LEU A 642 -33.18 48.55 -26.37
CA LEU A 642 -32.98 47.75 -25.16
C LEU A 642 -33.82 46.46 -25.17
N THR A 643 -35.02 46.51 -25.75
CA THR A 643 -35.86 45.30 -25.96
C THR A 643 -35.12 44.27 -26.81
N LEU A 644 -34.51 44.73 -27.92
CA LEU A 644 -33.71 43.88 -28.79
C LEU A 644 -32.44 43.36 -28.09
N ASP A 645 -31.77 44.19 -27.29
CA ASP A 645 -30.59 43.80 -26.54
C ASP A 645 -30.90 42.74 -25.45
N MET A 646 -32.04 42.86 -24.77
CA MET A 646 -32.49 41.85 -23.80
C MET A 646 -32.86 40.53 -24.47
N ALA A 647 -33.53 40.58 -25.62
CA ALA A 647 -33.80 39.39 -26.42
C ALA A 647 -32.48 38.72 -26.90
N PHE A 648 -31.46 39.53 -27.23
CA PHE A 648 -30.13 39.04 -27.61
C PHE A 648 -29.42 38.36 -26.45
N MET A 649 -29.48 38.92 -25.25
CA MET A 649 -28.90 38.30 -24.06
C MET A 649 -29.60 36.98 -23.67
N LYS A 650 -30.92 36.87 -23.88
CA LYS A 650 -31.64 35.60 -23.72
C LYS A 650 -31.15 34.54 -24.71
N MET A 651 -30.89 34.91 -25.96
CA MET A 651 -30.31 34.01 -26.96
C MET A 651 -28.84 33.65 -26.64
N ALA A 652 -28.05 34.62 -26.16
CA ALA A 652 -26.65 34.45 -25.78
C ALA A 652 -26.43 33.46 -24.62
N GLU A 653 -27.45 33.21 -23.80
CA GLU A 653 -27.46 32.17 -22.76
C GLU A 653 -27.26 30.76 -23.35
N GLY A 654 -27.61 30.57 -24.63
CA GLY A 654 -27.32 29.35 -25.38
C GLY A 654 -28.24 28.17 -25.08
N GLY A 655 -29.32 28.36 -24.32
CA GLY A 655 -30.29 27.30 -24.01
C GLY A 655 -29.74 26.24 -23.05
N SER A 656 -28.76 26.59 -22.22
CA SER A 656 -28.06 25.64 -21.35
C SER A 656 -28.94 25.11 -20.21
N GLY A 657 -29.99 25.85 -19.87
CA GLY A 657 -30.94 25.54 -18.79
C GLY A 657 -30.42 25.81 -17.37
N PHE A 658 -29.15 26.19 -17.18
CA PHE A 658 -28.57 26.35 -15.84
C PHE A 658 -28.98 27.64 -15.14
N TYR A 659 -28.97 28.79 -15.84
CA TYR A 659 -29.37 30.09 -15.29
C TYR A 659 -30.52 30.73 -16.07
N GLN A 660 -31.24 29.95 -16.87
CA GLN A 660 -32.33 30.44 -17.74
C GLN A 660 -33.41 31.20 -16.95
N GLU A 661 -33.85 30.67 -15.80
CA GLU A 661 -34.86 31.35 -14.95
C GLU A 661 -34.35 32.72 -14.47
N ALA A 662 -33.09 32.80 -14.06
CA ALA A 662 -32.47 34.04 -13.61
C ALA A 662 -32.35 35.05 -14.76
N VAL A 663 -31.91 34.60 -15.94
CA VAL A 663 -31.81 35.44 -17.15
C VAL A 663 -33.18 35.99 -17.56
N MET A 664 -34.23 35.16 -17.55
CA MET A 664 -35.59 35.58 -17.87
C MET A 664 -36.15 36.56 -16.84
N LYS A 665 -35.90 36.31 -15.54
CA LYS A 665 -36.31 37.21 -14.47
C LYS A 665 -35.61 38.57 -14.56
N TYR A 666 -34.27 38.58 -14.66
CA TYR A 666 -33.50 39.82 -14.66
C TYR A 666 -33.76 40.66 -15.91
N SER A 667 -33.90 40.03 -17.08
CA SER A 667 -34.29 40.76 -18.31
C SER A 667 -35.67 41.41 -18.16
N SER A 668 -36.64 40.73 -17.54
CA SER A 668 -37.97 41.30 -17.28
C SER A 668 -37.93 42.47 -16.29
N GLU A 669 -37.13 42.38 -15.23
CA GLU A 669 -36.90 43.47 -14.26
C GLU A 669 -36.27 44.70 -14.94
N ILE A 670 -35.26 44.50 -15.78
CA ILE A 670 -34.60 45.57 -16.57
C ILE A 670 -35.61 46.27 -17.49
N MET A 671 -36.45 45.50 -18.20
CA MET A 671 -37.49 46.06 -19.06
C MET A 671 -38.55 46.85 -18.28
N LEU A 672 -38.89 46.41 -17.06
CA LEU A 672 -39.78 47.17 -16.18
C LEU A 672 -39.16 48.51 -15.76
N HIS A 673 -37.86 48.54 -15.43
CA HIS A 673 -37.14 49.78 -15.14
C HIS A 673 -37.08 50.72 -16.35
N ALA A 674 -36.93 50.17 -17.56
CA ALA A 674 -36.99 50.95 -18.80
C ALA A 674 -38.38 51.56 -19.03
N LYS A 675 -39.44 50.76 -18.84
CA LYS A 675 -40.84 51.19 -19.03
C LYS A 675 -41.23 52.33 -18.08
N LYS A 676 -40.76 52.30 -16.83
CA LYS A 676 -41.00 53.37 -15.85
C LYS A 676 -40.37 54.71 -16.25
N ARG A 677 -39.35 54.71 -17.10
CA ARG A 677 -38.61 55.90 -17.53
C ARG A 677 -39.05 56.43 -18.90
N LEU A 678 -40.06 55.84 -19.56
CA LEU A 678 -40.51 56.27 -20.89
C LEU A 678 -41.13 57.69 -20.86
N GLU A 679 -40.82 58.51 -21.87
CA GLU A 679 -41.39 59.85 -22.02
C GLU A 679 -42.91 59.83 -22.27
N THR A 680 -43.38 58.85 -23.04
CA THR A 680 -44.80 58.62 -23.32
C THR A 680 -45.23 57.30 -22.70
N PRO A 681 -46.11 57.26 -21.69
CA PRO A 681 -46.58 55.99 -21.15
C PRO A 681 -47.36 55.22 -22.23
N ILE A 682 -46.88 54.04 -22.61
CA ILE A 682 -47.56 53.14 -23.54
C ILE A 682 -48.08 51.94 -22.75
N GLU A 683 -49.39 51.72 -22.80
CA GLU A 683 -50.08 50.70 -22.00
C GLU A 683 -49.75 49.28 -22.47
N THR A 684 -49.63 49.05 -23.79
CA THR A 684 -49.29 47.74 -24.39
C THR A 684 -48.26 47.90 -25.52
N ILE A 685 -47.06 47.36 -25.32
CA ILE A 685 -46.06 47.21 -26.38
C ILE A 685 -45.91 45.71 -26.60
N ASP A 686 -46.16 45.23 -27.83
CA ASP A 686 -45.75 43.88 -28.22
C ASP A 686 -44.22 43.88 -28.29
N GLU A 687 -43.58 43.06 -27.46
CA GLU A 687 -42.12 42.89 -27.42
C GLU A 687 -41.67 41.66 -28.22
N SER A 688 -42.61 40.85 -28.74
CA SER A 688 -42.34 39.59 -29.46
C SER A 688 -41.66 39.79 -30.82
N TRP A 689 -41.70 41.01 -31.37
CA TRP A 689 -40.98 41.34 -32.61
C TRP A 689 -39.47 41.22 -32.44
N ALA A 690 -38.93 41.48 -31.24
CA ALA A 690 -37.50 41.42 -30.96
C ALA A 690 -37.00 39.97 -31.01
N ASP A 691 -37.72 39.05 -30.39
CA ASP A 691 -37.41 37.62 -30.43
C ASP A 691 -37.45 37.10 -31.89
N LYS A 692 -38.49 37.46 -32.66
CA LYS A 692 -38.61 37.10 -34.08
C LYS A 692 -37.47 37.67 -34.93
N LEU A 693 -37.03 38.89 -34.65
CA LEU A 693 -35.97 39.54 -35.40
C LEU A 693 -34.61 38.86 -35.13
N ILE A 694 -34.37 38.46 -33.87
CA ILE A 694 -33.19 37.70 -33.48
C ILE A 694 -33.18 36.31 -34.11
N ASP A 695 -34.33 35.64 -34.14
CA ASP A 695 -34.54 34.38 -34.84
C ASP A 695 -34.36 34.49 -36.36
N CYS A 696 -34.25 35.70 -36.92
CA CYS A 696 -33.97 35.98 -38.33
C CYS A 696 -32.52 36.43 -38.60
N LEU A 697 -31.71 36.72 -37.57
CA LEU A 697 -30.31 37.14 -37.75
C LEU A 697 -29.47 36.04 -38.44
N PRO A 698 -28.46 36.36 -39.25
CA PRO A 698 -27.53 35.36 -39.81
C PRO A 698 -26.88 34.47 -38.75
N GLU A 699 -26.54 33.22 -39.09
CA GLU A 699 -25.93 32.24 -38.17
C GLU A 699 -24.57 32.70 -37.59
N LYS A 700 -23.89 33.64 -38.25
CA LYS A 700 -22.65 34.29 -37.77
C LYS A 700 -22.90 35.42 -36.76
N THR A 701 -24.11 35.98 -36.71
CA THR A 701 -24.56 37.02 -35.77
C THR A 701 -25.48 36.47 -34.68
N ARG A 702 -26.11 35.31 -34.90
CA ARG A 702 -26.50 34.41 -33.81
C ARG A 702 -25.22 33.92 -33.18
N LEU A 703 -25.08 34.04 -31.87
CA LEU A 703 -23.83 33.72 -31.18
C LEU A 703 -23.56 32.21 -31.17
N THR A 704 -23.23 31.62 -32.32
CA THR A 704 -22.75 30.24 -32.48
C THR A 704 -23.39 29.23 -31.50
N VAL A 705 -24.72 29.28 -31.34
CA VAL A 705 -25.47 28.33 -30.50
C VAL A 705 -25.83 27.13 -31.37
N ALA A 706 -24.85 26.26 -31.55
CA ALA A 706 -25.07 24.84 -31.77
C ALA A 706 -23.78 24.15 -31.37
N ILE A 707 -23.71 23.81 -30.09
CA ILE A 707 -22.82 22.77 -29.57
C ILE A 707 -22.89 21.62 -30.58
N LYS A 708 -21.74 21.16 -31.11
CA LYS A 708 -21.65 19.82 -31.70
C LYS A 708 -21.92 18.80 -30.61
N VAL A 709 -23.21 18.60 -30.28
CA VAL A 709 -23.74 17.34 -29.81
C VAL A 709 -24.37 16.68 -31.04
N THR A 710 -23.54 16.00 -31.81
CA THR A 710 -23.89 14.76 -32.51
C THR A 710 -22.60 13.94 -32.64
N PRO A 711 -22.58 12.67 -32.19
CA PRO A 711 -21.43 11.81 -32.42
C PRO A 711 -21.43 11.34 -33.89
N ASN A 712 -20.23 11.14 -34.45
CA ASN A 712 -19.92 10.53 -35.75
C ASN A 712 -20.16 11.36 -37.04
N LYS A 713 -19.09 11.90 -37.63
CA LYS A 713 -18.39 11.33 -38.81
C LYS A 713 -17.29 12.27 -39.31
N ALA A 714 -16.23 11.66 -39.82
CA ALA A 714 -15.00 12.24 -40.31
C ALA A 714 -15.16 13.31 -41.41
N SER A 715 -14.30 14.33 -41.40
CA SER A 715 -13.60 14.85 -42.60
C SER A 715 -12.59 15.95 -42.25
N GLU A 716 -11.53 15.96 -43.04
CA GLU A 716 -10.23 16.64 -42.94
C GLU A 716 -10.21 18.17 -43.07
N PRO A 717 -9.04 18.83 -42.85
CA PRO A 717 -8.96 20.27 -42.62
C PRO A 717 -8.86 21.09 -43.91
N ILE A 718 -9.71 22.11 -44.03
CA ILE A 718 -9.55 23.16 -45.06
C ILE A 718 -8.57 24.20 -44.53
N SER A 719 -7.31 24.01 -44.90
CA SER A 719 -6.30 25.08 -44.93
C SER A 719 -6.48 25.89 -46.20
N ARG A 720 -6.81 27.18 -46.07
CA ARG A 720 -6.50 28.30 -46.98
C ARG A 720 -7.47 29.45 -46.69
N LEU A 721 -6.93 30.53 -46.10
CA LEU A 721 -7.25 31.94 -46.35
C LEU A 721 -6.66 32.76 -45.20
N ILE A 722 -5.36 33.04 -45.28
CA ILE A 722 -4.72 34.31 -44.87
C ILE A 722 -3.36 34.33 -45.58
N SER A 723 -3.26 35.17 -46.61
CA SER A 723 -2.01 35.82 -47.00
C SER A 723 -2.39 37.14 -47.67
N PRO A 724 -2.04 38.30 -47.13
CA PRO A 724 -2.13 39.56 -47.86
C PRO A 724 -0.84 39.73 -48.66
N ASN A 725 -0.94 39.79 -49.99
CA ASN A 725 0.16 40.29 -50.82
C ASN A 725 0.01 41.81 -51.00
N PRO A 726 1.13 42.56 -51.02
CA PRO A 726 1.16 44.01 -51.08
C PRO A 726 1.18 44.54 -52.53
N SER A 727 0.85 45.82 -52.70
CA SER A 727 0.96 46.53 -53.99
C SER A 727 1.56 47.94 -53.80
N PRO A 728 2.16 48.55 -54.84
CA PRO A 728 3.52 49.11 -54.78
C PRO A 728 3.64 50.63 -55.07
N ALA A 729 4.78 51.22 -54.71
CA ALA A 729 5.56 52.24 -55.47
C ALA A 729 6.81 52.68 -54.64
N ARG A 730 8.05 52.33 -55.03
CA ARG A 730 9.10 53.16 -55.69
C ARG A 730 9.23 54.59 -55.11
N GLY A 731 10.37 55.15 -54.68
CA GLY A 731 11.81 54.82 -54.59
C GLY A 731 12.45 56.06 -53.90
N SER A 732 13.57 56.02 -53.16
CA SER A 732 14.95 55.84 -53.65
C SER A 732 15.96 55.84 -52.48
N ARG A 733 17.01 54.99 -52.60
CA ARG A 733 18.46 55.17 -52.26
C ARG A 733 18.86 55.92 -50.98
N ALA A 734 19.85 55.51 -50.18
CA ALA A 734 21.02 54.64 -50.39
C ALA A 734 21.73 54.32 -49.05
N GLN A 735 22.48 53.20 -49.01
CA GLN A 735 23.79 52.95 -48.34
C GLN A 735 23.87 53.18 -46.80
N SER A 736 24.56 52.40 -45.95
CA SER A 736 25.74 51.56 -46.06
C SER A 736 25.91 50.76 -44.75
N THR A 737 26.39 49.53 -44.89
CA THR A 737 27.18 48.69 -43.97
C THR A 737 28.10 49.41 -42.97
N LEU A 738 28.26 48.84 -41.76
CA LEU A 738 29.53 48.49 -41.06
C LEU A 738 29.21 48.15 -39.58
N VAL A 739 29.40 46.88 -39.17
CA VAL A 739 30.59 46.32 -38.50
C VAL A 739 30.70 46.64 -37.01
N ILE A 740 30.60 45.55 -36.25
CA ILE A 740 30.87 45.37 -34.83
C ILE A 740 32.36 45.63 -34.57
N ARG A 741 32.67 46.40 -33.51
CA ARG A 741 34.01 46.43 -32.92
C ARG A 741 33.92 46.47 -31.40
N GLU A 742 34.52 45.47 -30.78
CA GLU A 742 34.81 45.38 -29.36
C GLU A 742 35.81 46.46 -28.93
N SER A 743 35.67 46.95 -27.70
CA SER A 743 36.79 47.47 -26.91
C SER A 743 36.42 47.44 -25.42
N GLY A 744 37.11 46.60 -24.66
CA GLY A 744 37.11 46.65 -23.20
C GLY A 744 38.04 47.74 -22.65
N SER A 745 37.84 48.11 -21.39
CA SER A 745 38.91 48.46 -20.45
C SER A 745 38.34 48.65 -19.04
N SER A 746 38.88 47.88 -18.09
CA SER A 746 39.42 48.29 -16.76
C SER A 746 39.21 49.77 -16.34
N ARG A 747 38.95 50.15 -15.08
CA ARG A 747 39.64 49.73 -13.84
C ARG A 747 39.01 50.41 -12.59
N LYS A 748 38.95 49.64 -11.48
CA LYS A 748 39.34 49.97 -10.07
C LYS A 748 38.57 50.95 -9.14
N GLN A 749 38.40 50.40 -7.92
CA GLN A 749 38.48 50.97 -6.55
C GLN A 749 37.26 51.80 -6.10
N LYS A 750 36.64 51.53 -4.94
CA LYS A 750 37.16 51.17 -3.62
C LYS A 750 36.20 50.26 -2.87
#